data_AF-A0A9D6Y0M7-F1
#
_entry.id   AF-A0A9D6Y0M7-F1
#
_cell.length_a   1.000
_cell.length_b   1.000
_cell.length_c   1.000
_cell.angle_alpha   90.00
_cell.angle_beta   90.00
_cell.angle_gamma   90.00
#
_symmetry.space_group_name_H-M   'P 1'
#
loop_
_entity.id
_entity.type
_entity.pdbx_description
1 polymer ?
#
loop_
_entity_poly.entity_id
_entity_poly.type
_entity_poly.pdbx_seq_one_letter_code
_entity_poly.pdbx_strand_id
1 'polypeptide(L)'
;MRPSPCALFRRSAAVAVAAALLTWAPPTQARVTQIIVDTKTSPAFGGQVFGAAGQYETLAGRAFGELDPGDPHNAIIQDIDLAPKNANGKVEYIATFFIVKPIDMSKSSRLMWHDVPNRGGRITLAAASRNEGDVGLSSGWQGDNSGGTSQTTPGREVVVVPIATNPDGSPITGRVMGRIVNVSGVNSQRMFVHTNPVPYRPATLDTTQATVTVFDSETIEGVPGPTAEIPSADWAWASCTAGDPFPGTPDPTQICLKNGFESNKLYQVVFTATDPYVLGIGFAAFRDLASFFRNAAEDDFATPNPLAGGISWIIARGVSQSGNFIRALLHLGFSEDEAGRQVWDGAWPIIAGRRVALNFRFAMPDGVLKLYEPGSEGPQWWAQWPDYVRGLPPRGILDRCEASKTCPKIVEHFGAAEIWGLKLGPEWVGTDPQTDVPLPKNVRRYYIPSTQHGGGSGAFDVNPPAVPSCPSTNYGQGTFPGNPVPHTQTVTALRFHFRNWVMNGTAPPPSRWPLLRGKQSERTLVPATKEAMGFPTIPGVPAGAPTSLINPVLDYDFGPEFDYSDASGVQTVIPPNIKQVIPALVPRVDADGNELGGVPVVLRDAPLGTYLGWNITAAGYHQGKICNYAGGMIPFATTKAAREANGDPRLSLEERYGTHAGYVAAVQAAAANAVAQGFLLQADADALVAAASASNVLNP
;
A
#
# COMPACT_ATOMS: atom_id res chain seq x y z
N MET A 1 43.96 -69.68 -32.04
CA MET A 1 44.45 -68.35 -32.46
C MET A 1 43.69 -67.29 -31.68
N ARG A 2 44.38 -66.49 -30.87
CA ARG A 2 43.79 -65.35 -30.13
C ARG A 2 43.68 -64.15 -31.08
N PRO A 3 42.54 -63.44 -31.16
CA PRO A 3 42.50 -62.10 -31.75
C PRO A 3 42.76 -61.02 -30.68
N SER A 4 43.48 -59.99 -31.10
CA SER A 4 44.05 -58.90 -30.30
C SER A 4 43.02 -57.96 -29.65
N PRO A 5 43.34 -57.35 -28.49
CA PRO A 5 42.51 -56.33 -27.85
C PRO A 5 42.89 -54.94 -28.39
N CYS A 6 42.34 -54.53 -29.53
CA CYS A 6 42.56 -53.17 -30.01
C CYS A 6 41.41 -52.58 -30.84
N ALA A 7 40.17 -53.00 -30.58
CA ALA A 7 39.01 -52.50 -31.32
C ALA A 7 37.73 -52.31 -30.47
N LEU A 8 37.84 -52.07 -29.16
CA LEU A 8 36.69 -51.73 -28.30
C LEU A 8 36.79 -50.38 -27.56
N PHE A 9 37.88 -49.63 -27.76
CA PHE A 9 38.10 -48.34 -27.07
C PHE A 9 37.93 -47.10 -27.97
N ARG A 10 37.14 -47.19 -29.05
CA ARG A 10 36.83 -46.02 -29.90
C ARG A 10 35.34 -45.73 -30.12
N ARG A 11 34.43 -46.55 -29.59
CA ARG A 11 32.98 -46.28 -29.66
C ARG A 11 32.33 -45.88 -28.32
N SER A 12 33.00 -46.11 -27.19
CA SER A 12 32.48 -45.74 -25.86
C SER A 12 32.85 -44.31 -25.43
N ALA A 13 33.83 -43.67 -26.07
CA ALA A 13 34.21 -42.28 -25.78
C ALA A 13 33.32 -41.26 -26.53
N ALA A 14 32.77 -41.61 -27.68
CA ALA A 14 31.91 -40.70 -28.46
C ALA A 14 30.50 -40.57 -27.89
N VAL A 15 29.97 -41.60 -27.24
CA VAL A 15 28.63 -41.56 -26.60
C VAL A 15 28.69 -40.89 -25.22
N ALA A 16 29.81 -41.01 -24.49
CA ALA A 16 29.99 -40.30 -23.22
C ALA A 16 30.21 -38.79 -23.39
N VAL A 17 30.84 -38.34 -24.50
CA VAL A 17 30.98 -36.91 -24.81
C VAL A 17 29.69 -36.31 -25.36
N ALA A 18 28.87 -37.08 -26.10
CA ALA A 18 27.55 -36.63 -26.55
C ALA A 18 26.52 -36.54 -25.39
N ALA A 19 26.61 -37.40 -24.38
CA ALA A 19 25.75 -37.32 -23.18
C ALA A 19 26.20 -36.23 -22.19
N ALA A 20 27.48 -35.87 -22.16
CA ALA A 20 28.01 -34.77 -21.34
C ALA A 20 27.79 -33.38 -21.97
N LEU A 21 27.49 -33.29 -23.28
CA LEU A 21 27.20 -32.03 -23.98
C LEU A 21 25.70 -31.70 -24.05
N LEU A 22 24.82 -32.56 -23.53
CA LEU A 22 23.37 -32.35 -23.51
C LEU A 22 22.80 -31.93 -22.14
N THR A 23 23.66 -31.60 -21.15
CA THR A 23 23.21 -31.20 -19.80
C THR A 23 23.81 -29.89 -19.28
N TRP A 24 24.43 -29.08 -20.14
CA TRP A 24 24.83 -27.72 -19.78
C TRP A 24 24.11 -26.70 -20.65
N ALA A 25 22.77 -26.68 -20.56
CA ALA A 25 22.08 -25.43 -20.77
C ALA A 25 22.50 -24.52 -19.59
N PRO A 26 23.09 -23.34 -19.81
CA PRO A 26 23.19 -22.37 -18.73
C PRO A 26 21.79 -22.20 -18.13
N PRO A 27 21.65 -22.07 -16.80
CA PRO A 27 20.34 -21.79 -16.21
C PRO A 27 19.76 -20.62 -16.98
N THR A 28 18.63 -20.87 -17.65
CA THR A 28 17.88 -19.86 -18.36
C THR A 28 17.38 -18.90 -17.29
N GLN A 29 18.17 -17.87 -17.03
CA GLN A 29 17.83 -16.81 -16.10
C GLN A 29 16.56 -16.17 -16.62
N ALA A 30 15.47 -16.29 -15.88
CA ALA A 30 14.39 -15.35 -16.03
C ALA A 30 14.85 -14.04 -15.36
N ARG A 31 15.00 -13.04 -16.23
CA ARG A 31 15.71 -11.79 -16.00
C ARG A 31 15.18 -10.76 -16.97
N VAL A 32 15.48 -9.49 -16.72
CA VAL A 32 15.37 -8.45 -17.75
C VAL A 32 16.28 -8.83 -18.92
N THR A 33 15.70 -9.13 -20.08
CA THR A 33 16.40 -9.53 -21.30
C THR A 33 16.79 -8.31 -22.12
N GLN A 34 15.98 -7.25 -22.08
CA GLN A 34 16.21 -6.02 -22.81
C GLN A 34 15.79 -4.80 -22.00
N ILE A 35 16.56 -3.71 -22.11
CA ILE A 35 16.10 -2.37 -21.73
C ILE A 35 16.08 -1.45 -22.93
N ILE A 36 15.08 -0.57 -22.98
CA ILE A 36 14.99 0.54 -23.93
C ILE A 36 14.88 1.83 -23.14
N VAL A 37 15.82 2.75 -23.33
CA VAL A 37 15.72 4.12 -22.80
C VAL A 37 14.99 4.97 -23.84
N ASP A 38 13.71 5.23 -23.59
CA ASP A 38 12.84 6.00 -24.48
C ASP A 38 13.11 7.52 -24.37
N THR A 39 13.51 8.01 -23.20
CA THR A 39 13.79 9.44 -22.99
C THR A 39 14.93 9.66 -22.00
N LYS A 40 15.83 10.58 -22.34
CA LYS A 40 16.91 11.06 -21.48
C LYS A 40 16.86 12.58 -21.37
N THR A 41 16.89 13.09 -20.14
CA THR A 41 17.01 14.53 -19.85
C THR A 41 18.30 14.76 -19.09
N SER A 42 19.26 15.50 -19.68
CA SER A 42 20.56 15.79 -19.07
C SER A 42 21.06 17.19 -19.51
N PRO A 43 21.32 18.12 -18.57
CA PRO A 43 21.01 18.00 -17.15
C PRO A 43 19.49 18.10 -16.89
N ALA A 44 19.02 17.33 -15.92
CA ALA A 44 17.65 17.43 -15.41
C ALA A 44 17.51 18.58 -14.40
N PHE A 45 16.28 18.82 -13.93
CA PHE A 45 15.96 19.81 -12.88
C PHE A 45 16.48 21.23 -13.17
N GLY A 46 16.39 21.66 -14.44
CA GLY A 46 16.84 22.99 -14.85
C GLY A 46 18.35 23.22 -14.72
N GLY A 47 19.17 22.16 -14.65
CA GLY A 47 20.62 22.28 -14.49
C GLY A 47 21.10 22.49 -13.06
N GLN A 48 20.22 22.37 -12.06
CA GLN A 48 20.58 22.54 -10.65
C GLN A 48 21.70 21.59 -10.22
N VAL A 49 22.59 22.09 -9.35
CA VAL A 49 23.68 21.34 -8.70
C VAL A 49 23.25 20.93 -7.30
N PHE A 50 23.39 19.64 -6.98
CA PHE A 50 23.00 19.06 -5.69
C PHE A 50 24.22 18.71 -4.85
N GLY A 51 24.71 19.66 -4.07
CA GLY A 51 25.86 19.46 -3.18
C GLY A 51 27.09 18.88 -3.92
N ALA A 52 27.74 17.90 -3.30
CA ALA A 52 28.89 17.20 -3.88
C ALA A 52 28.52 16.22 -5.01
N ALA A 53 27.25 15.83 -5.11
CA ALA A 53 26.77 14.89 -6.14
C ALA A 53 26.76 15.51 -7.55
N GLY A 54 26.73 16.84 -7.65
CA GLY A 54 26.75 17.55 -8.92
C GLY A 54 25.37 17.63 -9.58
N GLN A 55 25.36 17.64 -10.92
CA GLN A 55 24.14 17.65 -11.72
C GLN A 55 23.59 16.24 -11.93
N TYR A 56 22.28 16.15 -12.12
CA TYR A 56 21.57 14.88 -12.32
C TYR A 56 21.02 14.77 -13.74
N GLU A 57 20.76 13.54 -14.17
CA GLU A 57 19.99 13.21 -15.35
C GLU A 57 18.80 12.30 -14.99
N THR A 58 17.81 12.27 -15.86
CA THR A 58 16.66 11.35 -15.74
C THR A 58 16.52 10.48 -16.98
N LEU A 59 16.23 9.20 -16.80
CA LEU A 59 16.01 8.23 -17.87
C LEU A 59 14.63 7.60 -17.71
N ALA A 60 13.77 7.68 -18.72
CA ALA A 60 12.50 6.97 -18.77
C ALA A 60 12.61 5.87 -19.84
N GLY A 61 12.12 4.67 -19.53
CA GLY A 61 12.26 3.54 -20.44
C GLY A 61 11.37 2.35 -20.13
N ARG A 62 11.64 1.26 -20.84
CA ARG A 62 10.95 -0.03 -20.74
C ARG A 62 11.96 -1.16 -20.56
N ALA A 63 11.65 -2.09 -19.69
CA ALA A 63 12.38 -3.33 -19.48
C ALA A 63 11.48 -4.49 -19.93
N PHE A 64 12.03 -5.38 -20.73
CA PHE A 64 11.40 -6.60 -21.20
C PHE A 64 11.99 -7.75 -20.39
N GLY A 65 11.13 -8.61 -19.84
CA GLY A 65 11.59 -9.75 -19.06
C GLY A 65 10.85 -11.02 -19.44
N GLU A 66 11.52 -12.13 -19.14
CA GLU A 66 11.02 -13.48 -19.32
C GLU A 66 11.02 -14.18 -17.96
N LEU A 67 9.99 -14.97 -17.67
CA LEU A 67 9.80 -15.73 -16.42
C LEU A 67 9.65 -17.22 -16.72
N ASP A 68 10.38 -18.08 -16.00
CA ASP A 68 10.16 -19.52 -16.05
C ASP A 68 9.05 -19.92 -15.06
N PRO A 69 7.90 -20.46 -15.51
CA PRO A 69 6.86 -20.95 -14.61
C PRO A 69 7.33 -22.08 -13.69
N GLY A 70 8.31 -22.88 -14.14
CA GLY A 70 8.86 -23.99 -13.36
C GLY A 70 9.93 -23.58 -12.35
N ASP A 71 10.41 -22.33 -12.39
CA ASP A 71 11.36 -21.85 -11.40
C ASP A 71 10.67 -21.60 -10.05
N PRO A 72 11.20 -22.12 -8.92
CA PRO A 72 10.58 -21.96 -7.60
C PRO A 72 10.31 -20.50 -7.19
N HIS A 73 11.08 -19.53 -7.68
CA HIS A 73 10.90 -18.11 -7.38
C HIS A 73 9.69 -17.51 -8.11
N ASN A 74 9.23 -18.14 -9.19
CA ASN A 74 8.10 -17.68 -10.00
C ASN A 74 6.87 -18.56 -9.88
N ALA A 75 7.02 -19.85 -9.55
CA ALA A 75 5.93 -20.82 -9.41
C ALA A 75 4.87 -20.41 -8.36
N ILE A 76 5.21 -19.50 -7.45
CA ILE A 76 4.27 -18.91 -6.48
C ILE A 76 3.25 -17.96 -7.14
N ILE A 77 3.51 -17.50 -8.36
CA ILE A 77 2.64 -16.57 -9.09
C ILE A 77 1.38 -17.30 -9.55
N GLN A 78 0.22 -16.81 -9.11
CA GLN A 78 -1.05 -17.40 -9.50
C GLN A 78 -1.25 -17.38 -11.01
N ASP A 79 -1.66 -18.51 -11.56
CA ASP A 79 -1.94 -18.73 -12.99
C ASP A 79 -0.73 -18.59 -13.93
N ILE A 80 0.51 -18.56 -13.43
CA ILE A 80 1.70 -18.47 -14.30
C ILE A 80 1.83 -19.66 -15.26
N ASP A 81 1.42 -20.85 -14.84
CA ASP A 81 1.42 -22.05 -15.69
C ASP A 81 0.41 -21.99 -16.84
N LEU A 82 -0.63 -21.17 -16.68
CA LEU A 82 -1.70 -20.92 -17.64
C LEU A 82 -1.43 -19.69 -18.52
N ALA A 83 -0.33 -18.99 -18.27
CA ALA A 83 0.08 -17.85 -19.07
C ALA A 83 0.60 -18.32 -20.46
N PRO A 84 0.38 -17.54 -21.52
CA PRO A 84 1.05 -17.75 -22.80
C PRO A 84 2.57 -17.73 -22.63
N LYS A 85 3.23 -18.67 -23.31
CA LYS A 85 4.69 -18.85 -23.27
C LYS A 85 5.29 -18.55 -24.65
N ASN A 86 6.46 -17.92 -24.65
CA ASN A 86 7.24 -17.66 -25.85
C ASN A 86 7.90 -18.95 -26.38
N ALA A 87 8.69 -18.82 -27.46
CA ALA A 87 9.38 -19.96 -28.07
C ALA A 87 10.40 -20.66 -27.15
N ASN A 88 10.86 -19.99 -26.08
CA ASN A 88 11.75 -20.53 -25.06
C ASN A 88 10.99 -21.19 -23.89
N GLY A 89 9.65 -21.24 -23.95
CA GLY A 89 8.81 -21.75 -22.87
C GLY A 89 8.68 -20.80 -21.68
N LYS A 90 9.04 -19.52 -21.84
CA LYS A 90 9.00 -18.50 -20.78
C LYS A 90 7.80 -17.56 -20.94
N VAL A 91 7.36 -16.97 -19.84
CA VAL A 91 6.26 -16.01 -19.79
C VAL A 91 6.84 -14.59 -19.85
N GLU A 92 6.34 -13.77 -20.78
CA GLU A 92 6.89 -12.44 -21.04
C GLU A 92 6.15 -11.34 -20.27
N TYR A 93 6.87 -10.29 -19.89
CA TYR A 93 6.29 -9.05 -19.37
C TYR A 93 7.04 -7.81 -19.89
N ILE A 94 6.39 -6.65 -19.81
CA ILE A 94 7.02 -5.35 -20.07
C ILE A 94 6.79 -4.43 -18.88
N ALA A 95 7.84 -3.98 -18.21
CA ALA A 95 7.75 -3.01 -17.12
C ALA A 95 8.35 -1.66 -17.55
N THR A 96 7.63 -0.55 -17.34
CA THR A 96 8.21 0.78 -17.52
C THR A 96 9.00 1.21 -16.28
N PHE A 97 10.04 2.01 -16.48
CA PHE A 97 10.90 2.51 -15.41
C PHE A 97 11.26 4.00 -15.59
N PHE A 98 11.58 4.64 -14.47
CA PHE A 98 12.13 5.99 -14.41
C PHE A 98 13.31 6.05 -13.44
N ILE A 99 14.48 6.42 -13.94
CA ILE A 99 15.73 6.55 -13.18
C ILE A 99 16.07 8.02 -12.98
N VAL A 100 16.52 8.37 -11.77
CA VAL A 100 17.12 9.66 -11.41
C VAL A 100 18.51 9.38 -10.87
N LYS A 101 19.57 9.86 -11.52
CA LYS A 101 20.96 9.57 -11.14
C LYS A 101 21.88 10.79 -11.33
N PRO A 102 23.01 10.87 -10.59
CA PRO A 102 24.09 11.79 -10.95
C PRO A 102 24.55 11.56 -12.40
N ILE A 103 24.90 12.64 -13.11
CA ILE A 103 25.54 12.52 -14.42
C ILE A 103 26.90 11.83 -14.27
N ASP A 104 27.66 12.23 -13.24
CA ASP A 104 28.92 11.62 -12.86
C ASP A 104 28.70 10.60 -11.75
N MET A 105 28.62 9.31 -12.12
CA MET A 105 28.37 8.23 -11.16
C MET A 105 29.50 8.02 -10.15
N SER A 106 30.70 8.59 -10.36
CA SER A 106 31.77 8.56 -9.34
C SER A 106 31.40 9.37 -8.09
N LYS A 107 30.42 10.28 -8.20
CA LYS A 107 29.90 11.11 -7.10
C LYS A 107 28.63 10.53 -6.47
N SER A 108 28.18 9.36 -6.91
CA SER A 108 27.02 8.70 -6.30
C SER A 108 27.37 8.13 -4.92
N SER A 109 26.38 8.13 -4.02
CA SER A 109 26.43 7.39 -2.76
C SER A 109 26.37 5.88 -2.95
N ARG A 110 26.02 5.41 -4.16
CA ARG A 110 25.74 4.01 -4.51
C ARG A 110 24.52 3.41 -3.82
N LEU A 111 23.71 4.22 -3.15
CA LEU A 111 22.38 3.83 -2.67
C LEU A 111 21.34 4.11 -3.75
N MET A 112 20.51 3.11 -4.06
CA MET A 112 19.32 3.26 -4.88
C MET A 112 18.04 3.14 -4.05
N TRP A 113 17.18 4.15 -4.13
CA TRP A 113 15.78 4.05 -3.70
C TRP A 113 14.98 3.40 -4.83
N HIS A 114 14.48 2.19 -4.60
CA HIS A 114 13.56 1.52 -5.52
C HIS A 114 12.12 1.78 -5.07
N ASP A 115 11.48 2.74 -5.70
CA ASP A 115 10.14 3.20 -5.39
C ASP A 115 9.06 2.39 -6.12
N VAL A 116 8.06 1.96 -5.36
CA VAL A 116 6.86 1.30 -5.87
C VAL A 116 5.82 2.38 -6.22
N PRO A 117 5.56 2.68 -7.50
CA PRO A 117 4.63 3.74 -7.92
C PRO A 117 3.18 3.38 -7.54
N ASN A 118 2.54 4.22 -6.73
CA ASN A 118 1.15 4.03 -6.30
C ASN A 118 0.22 4.19 -7.50
N ARG A 119 -0.46 3.12 -7.91
CA ARG A 119 -1.27 3.06 -9.14
C ARG A 119 -0.52 3.51 -10.39
N GLY A 120 0.78 3.22 -10.43
CA GLY A 120 1.67 3.56 -11.52
C GLY A 120 2.03 5.04 -11.65
N GLY A 121 1.65 5.92 -10.70
CA GLY A 121 2.07 7.33 -10.75
C GLY A 121 3.58 7.49 -10.56
N ARG A 122 4.26 8.17 -11.49
CA ARG A 122 5.71 8.32 -11.46
C ARG A 122 6.23 8.97 -10.19
N ILE A 123 7.25 8.35 -9.59
CA ILE A 123 7.95 8.85 -8.41
C ILE A 123 9.31 9.41 -8.83
N THR A 124 9.66 10.58 -8.29
CA THR A 124 10.97 11.21 -8.49
C THR A 124 11.74 11.26 -7.16
N LEU A 125 13.07 11.30 -7.25
CA LEU A 125 13.93 11.36 -6.09
C LEU A 125 13.89 12.75 -5.43
N ALA A 126 13.66 12.80 -4.12
CA ALA A 126 13.61 14.04 -3.37
C ALA A 126 14.93 14.82 -3.44
N ALA A 127 14.87 16.16 -3.38
CA ALA A 127 16.07 17.00 -3.45
C ALA A 127 17.10 16.68 -2.36
N ALA A 128 16.65 16.32 -1.15
CA ALA A 128 17.52 15.89 -0.07
C ALA A 128 18.34 14.64 -0.47
N SER A 129 17.73 13.59 -1.00
CA SER A 129 18.49 12.40 -1.42
C SER A 129 19.38 12.70 -2.64
N ARG A 130 19.01 13.65 -3.51
CA ARG A 130 19.90 14.12 -4.58
C ARG A 130 21.16 14.80 -4.03
N ASN A 131 21.03 15.62 -2.98
CA ASN A 131 22.18 16.22 -2.29
C ASN A 131 23.09 15.16 -1.66
N GLU A 132 22.53 14.01 -1.27
CA GLU A 132 23.25 12.87 -0.71
C GLU A 132 23.93 11.97 -1.76
N GLY A 133 23.71 12.22 -3.06
CA GLY A 133 24.29 11.41 -4.15
C GLY A 133 23.51 10.14 -4.47
N ASP A 134 22.31 9.99 -3.95
CA ASP A 134 21.50 8.79 -4.13
C ASP A 134 20.93 8.66 -5.55
N VAL A 135 20.61 7.43 -5.93
CA VAL A 135 19.90 7.09 -7.16
C VAL A 135 18.44 6.80 -6.84
N GLY A 136 17.52 7.19 -7.72
CA GLY A 136 16.12 6.81 -7.67
C GLY A 136 15.77 5.89 -8.84
N LEU A 137 14.99 4.85 -8.58
CA LEU A 137 14.35 3.99 -9.57
C LEU A 137 12.87 3.89 -9.20
N SER A 138 11.98 4.40 -10.03
CA SER A 138 10.53 4.11 -10.00
C SER A 138 10.28 3.05 -11.07
N SER A 139 9.59 1.95 -10.74
CA SER A 139 9.34 0.89 -11.73
C SER A 139 7.96 0.24 -11.62
N GLY A 140 7.43 -0.19 -12.76
CA GLY A 140 6.08 -0.70 -12.88
C GLY A 140 5.89 -2.07 -12.23
N TRP A 141 4.77 -2.21 -11.50
CA TRP A 141 4.36 -3.45 -10.84
C TRP A 141 2.86 -3.75 -11.02
N GLN A 142 2.04 -2.75 -11.31
CA GLN A 142 0.60 -2.91 -11.47
C GLN A 142 0.22 -3.02 -12.95
N GLY A 143 -0.53 -4.07 -13.30
CA GLY A 143 -0.92 -4.38 -14.67
C GLY A 143 -2.42 -4.33 -14.95
N ASP A 144 -3.25 -4.11 -13.93
CA ASP A 144 -4.72 -4.16 -13.99
C ASP A 144 -5.38 -2.78 -13.97
N ASN A 145 -4.80 -1.75 -14.59
CA ASN A 145 -5.39 -0.41 -14.70
C ASN A 145 -6.60 -0.37 -15.66
N SER A 146 -7.48 -1.38 -15.59
CA SER A 146 -8.83 -1.47 -16.13
C SER A 146 -8.97 -1.15 -17.61
N GLY A 147 -8.11 -1.78 -18.42
CA GLY A 147 -8.03 -1.54 -19.87
C GLY A 147 -7.20 -0.31 -20.26
N GLY A 148 -6.63 0.41 -19.29
CA GLY A 148 -5.74 1.55 -19.48
C GLY A 148 -4.28 1.29 -19.11
N THR A 149 -3.89 0.04 -18.83
CA THR A 149 -2.48 -0.31 -18.66
C THR A 149 -1.78 -0.21 -20.01
N SER A 150 -0.94 0.82 -20.17
CA SER A 150 -0.13 0.99 -21.36
C SER A 150 1.27 1.42 -20.98
N GLN A 151 2.24 0.69 -21.51
CA GLN A 151 3.66 0.99 -21.45
C GLN A 151 4.04 2.30 -22.17
N THR A 152 3.12 2.91 -22.92
CA THR A 152 3.36 4.17 -23.63
C THR A 152 2.79 5.39 -22.91
N THR A 153 2.10 5.22 -21.78
CA THR A 153 1.51 6.34 -21.04
C THR A 153 2.60 7.20 -20.38
N PRO A 154 2.75 8.49 -20.76
CA PRO A 154 3.77 9.34 -20.17
C PRO A 154 3.58 9.53 -18.67
N GLY A 155 4.69 9.54 -17.91
CA GLY A 155 4.65 9.79 -16.47
C GLY A 155 4.01 8.66 -15.65
N ARG A 156 3.89 7.46 -16.22
CA ARG A 156 3.34 6.29 -15.55
C ARG A 156 4.32 5.11 -15.60
N GLU A 157 4.57 4.50 -14.46
CA GLU A 157 5.33 3.25 -14.33
C GLU A 157 4.38 2.08 -14.06
N VAL A 158 4.19 1.22 -15.06
CA VAL A 158 3.24 0.10 -15.09
C VAL A 158 3.92 -1.17 -15.57
N VAL A 159 3.29 -2.32 -15.35
CA VAL A 159 3.72 -3.59 -15.95
C VAL A 159 2.62 -4.11 -16.87
N VAL A 160 2.97 -4.49 -18.10
CA VAL A 160 2.09 -5.24 -18.99
C VAL A 160 2.32 -6.71 -18.69
N VAL A 161 1.25 -7.40 -18.31
CA VAL A 161 1.24 -8.83 -17.98
C VAL A 161 0.31 -9.58 -18.93
N PRO A 162 0.56 -10.87 -19.16
CA PRO A 162 -0.32 -11.69 -19.97
C PRO A 162 -1.67 -11.98 -19.29
N ILE A 163 -2.61 -12.42 -20.12
CA ILE A 163 -3.88 -13.02 -19.71
C ILE A 163 -3.71 -14.54 -19.70
N ALA A 164 -4.15 -15.20 -18.63
CA ALA A 164 -4.14 -16.66 -18.55
C ALA A 164 -5.30 -17.28 -19.35
N THR A 165 -5.03 -18.42 -19.99
CA THR A 165 -6.02 -19.19 -20.76
C THR A 165 -6.03 -20.66 -20.33
N ASN A 166 -7.12 -21.37 -20.61
CA ASN A 166 -7.16 -22.81 -20.42
C ASN A 166 -6.13 -23.51 -21.34
N PRO A 167 -5.71 -24.74 -21.04
CA PRO A 167 -4.77 -25.48 -21.89
C PRO A 167 -5.21 -25.67 -23.35
N ASP A 168 -6.51 -25.62 -23.63
CA ASP A 168 -7.09 -25.69 -24.98
C ASP A 168 -7.15 -24.32 -25.70
N GLY A 169 -6.67 -23.26 -25.05
CA GLY A 169 -6.68 -21.88 -25.56
C GLY A 169 -7.98 -21.12 -25.31
N SER A 170 -9.00 -21.74 -24.69
CA SER A 170 -10.25 -21.06 -24.36
C SER A 170 -10.06 -20.05 -23.20
N PRO A 171 -10.87 -18.97 -23.13
CA PRO A 171 -10.83 -18.03 -22.02
C PRO A 171 -11.13 -18.70 -20.68
N ILE A 172 -10.37 -18.35 -19.64
CA ILE A 172 -10.72 -18.71 -18.27
C ILE A 172 -11.88 -17.82 -17.81
N THR A 173 -12.89 -18.44 -17.20
CA THR A 173 -14.03 -17.73 -16.61
C THR A 173 -14.01 -17.79 -15.09
N GLY A 174 -14.63 -16.81 -14.44
CA GLY A 174 -14.80 -16.80 -12.99
C GLY A 174 -15.74 -15.70 -12.55
N ARG A 175 -16.32 -15.83 -11.36
CA ARG A 175 -17.21 -14.80 -10.82
C ARG A 175 -16.39 -13.61 -10.36
N VAL A 176 -16.94 -12.42 -10.54
CA VAL A 176 -16.40 -11.17 -10.01
C VAL A 176 -17.54 -10.32 -9.48
N MET A 177 -17.22 -9.35 -8.63
CA MET A 177 -18.19 -8.45 -8.04
C MET A 177 -17.76 -6.98 -8.22
N GLY A 178 -18.72 -6.13 -8.55
CA GLY A 178 -18.58 -4.68 -8.53
C GLY A 178 -19.62 -4.04 -7.62
N ARG A 179 -19.29 -2.87 -7.06
CA ARG A 179 -20.17 -2.12 -6.15
C ARG A 179 -20.23 -0.65 -6.54
N ILE A 180 -21.44 -0.11 -6.61
CA ILE A 180 -21.74 1.26 -7.01
C ILE A 180 -22.52 1.91 -5.86
N VAL A 181 -22.03 3.03 -5.34
CA VAL A 181 -22.62 3.73 -4.18
C VAL A 181 -22.77 5.21 -4.45
N ASN A 182 -23.72 5.86 -3.77
CA ASN A 182 -23.87 7.32 -3.72
C ASN A 182 -23.93 7.98 -5.11
N VAL A 183 -24.58 7.31 -6.06
CA VAL A 183 -24.83 7.78 -7.42
C VAL A 183 -26.32 8.04 -7.60
N SER A 184 -26.70 8.92 -8.52
CA SER A 184 -28.11 9.18 -8.80
C SER A 184 -28.39 9.50 -10.26
N GLY A 185 -29.67 9.39 -10.65
CA GLY A 185 -30.16 9.77 -11.96
C GLY A 185 -30.09 8.65 -12.99
N VAL A 186 -30.44 8.97 -14.24
CA VAL A 186 -30.66 7.99 -15.32
C VAL A 186 -29.39 7.62 -16.10
N ASN A 187 -28.27 8.28 -15.82
CA ASN A 187 -27.01 7.98 -16.50
C ASN A 187 -26.43 6.65 -16.00
N SER A 188 -25.91 5.84 -16.92
CA SER A 188 -25.22 4.60 -16.59
C SER A 188 -24.03 4.83 -15.67
N GLN A 189 -23.69 3.81 -14.89
CA GLN A 189 -22.62 3.87 -13.90
C GLN A 189 -21.57 2.79 -14.17
N ARG A 190 -20.30 3.19 -14.05
CA ARG A 190 -19.17 2.26 -14.01
C ARG A 190 -19.03 1.66 -12.63
N MET A 191 -18.54 0.43 -12.56
CA MET A 191 -18.08 -0.19 -11.32
C MET A 191 -16.63 0.23 -11.07
N PHE A 192 -16.32 0.72 -9.86
CA PHE A 192 -14.98 1.20 -9.51
C PHE A 192 -14.35 0.44 -8.33
N VAL A 193 -13.07 0.11 -8.48
CA VAL A 193 -12.13 -0.22 -7.43
C VAL A 193 -11.34 1.06 -7.10
N HIS A 194 -11.75 1.73 -6.02
CA HIS A 194 -11.25 3.05 -5.61
C HIS A 194 -11.39 4.18 -6.67
N THR A 195 -10.45 4.31 -7.59
CA THR A 195 -10.50 5.32 -8.67
C THR A 195 -10.49 4.70 -10.06
N ASN A 196 -10.22 3.40 -10.15
CA ASN A 196 -10.09 2.67 -11.40
C ASN A 196 -11.29 1.75 -11.61
N PRO A 197 -11.74 1.53 -12.85
CA PRO A 197 -12.86 0.62 -13.10
C PRO A 197 -12.56 -0.80 -12.60
N VAL A 198 -13.58 -1.63 -12.40
CA VAL A 198 -13.37 -3.09 -12.31
C VAL A 198 -12.69 -3.55 -13.61
N PRO A 199 -11.54 -4.25 -13.56
CA PRO A 199 -10.73 -4.50 -14.76
C PRO A 199 -11.27 -5.61 -15.66
N TYR A 200 -12.23 -6.39 -15.19
CA TYR A 200 -12.77 -7.55 -15.89
C TYR A 200 -14.15 -7.27 -16.49
N ARG A 201 -14.35 -7.78 -17.70
CA ARG A 201 -15.61 -7.64 -18.45
C ARG A 201 -16.47 -8.89 -18.29
N PRO A 202 -17.82 -8.75 -18.37
CA PRO A 202 -18.70 -9.91 -18.35
C PRO A 202 -18.49 -10.79 -19.58
N ALA A 203 -18.56 -12.11 -19.37
CA ALA A 203 -18.46 -13.12 -20.42
C ALA A 203 -19.60 -13.05 -21.44
N THR A 204 -20.72 -12.44 -21.06
CA THR A 204 -21.92 -12.23 -21.89
C THR A 204 -22.64 -10.95 -21.45
N LEU A 205 -23.33 -10.28 -22.37
CA LEU A 205 -24.21 -9.16 -22.04
C LEU A 205 -25.63 -9.61 -21.64
N ASP A 206 -25.90 -10.93 -21.65
CA ASP A 206 -27.15 -11.50 -21.15
C ASP A 206 -27.27 -11.29 -19.63
N THR A 207 -28.15 -10.38 -19.23
CA THR A 207 -28.38 -10.02 -17.83
C THR A 207 -29.04 -11.13 -17.02
N THR A 208 -29.55 -12.21 -17.63
CA THR A 208 -30.02 -13.39 -16.88
C THR A 208 -28.87 -14.21 -16.29
N GLN A 209 -27.64 -13.96 -16.72
CA GLN A 209 -26.41 -14.64 -16.25
C GLN A 209 -25.63 -13.81 -15.23
N ALA A 210 -26.23 -12.74 -14.71
CA ALA A 210 -25.65 -11.84 -13.72
C ALA A 210 -26.74 -11.32 -12.78
N THR A 211 -26.35 -10.84 -11.61
CA THR A 211 -27.29 -10.34 -10.60
C THR A 211 -26.94 -8.92 -10.20
N VAL A 212 -27.95 -8.06 -10.07
CA VAL A 212 -27.82 -6.74 -9.44
C VAL A 212 -28.69 -6.71 -8.18
N THR A 213 -28.05 -6.57 -7.02
CA THR A 213 -28.72 -6.47 -5.73
C THR A 213 -28.59 -5.04 -5.20
N VAL A 214 -29.73 -4.45 -4.82
CA VAL A 214 -29.81 -3.15 -4.16
C VAL A 214 -29.84 -3.35 -2.65
N PHE A 215 -29.11 -2.50 -1.93
CA PHE A 215 -29.07 -2.46 -0.48
C PHE A 215 -29.48 -1.08 0.00
N ASP A 216 -30.39 -1.05 0.97
CA ASP A 216 -30.83 0.19 1.62
C ASP A 216 -29.83 0.65 2.70
N SER A 217 -29.16 -0.30 3.33
CA SER A 217 -28.08 -0.07 4.28
C SER A 217 -27.24 -1.33 4.44
N GLU A 218 -26.03 -1.15 4.97
CA GLU A 218 -25.11 -2.23 5.35
C GLU A 218 -24.22 -1.70 6.47
N THR A 219 -24.00 -2.50 7.52
CA THR A 219 -23.07 -2.12 8.59
C THR A 219 -21.62 -2.21 8.10
N ILE A 220 -20.67 -1.61 8.83
CA ILE A 220 -19.23 -1.76 8.50
C ILE A 220 -18.70 -3.19 8.70
N GLU A 221 -19.48 -4.03 9.38
CA GLU A 221 -19.22 -5.46 9.59
C GLU A 221 -19.86 -6.33 8.49
N GLY A 222 -20.47 -5.71 7.47
CA GLY A 222 -21.07 -6.42 6.34
C GLY A 222 -22.42 -7.07 6.65
N VAL A 223 -23.15 -6.57 7.66
CA VAL A 223 -24.53 -7.00 7.92
C VAL A 223 -25.48 -6.16 7.06
N PRO A 224 -26.17 -6.74 6.06
CA PRO A 224 -27.07 -5.99 5.20
C PRO A 224 -28.38 -5.65 5.92
N GLY A 225 -28.92 -4.47 5.63
CA GLY A 225 -30.31 -4.13 5.91
C GLY A 225 -31.25 -4.71 4.84
N PRO A 226 -32.40 -4.07 4.55
CA PRO A 226 -33.27 -4.48 3.46
C PRO A 226 -32.54 -4.53 2.12
N THR A 227 -32.77 -5.61 1.37
CA THR A 227 -32.19 -5.84 0.04
C THR A 227 -33.26 -6.23 -0.97
N ALA A 228 -33.05 -5.89 -2.24
CA ALA A 228 -33.88 -6.32 -3.35
C ALA A 228 -33.02 -6.64 -4.58
N GLU A 229 -33.35 -7.72 -5.30
CA GLU A 229 -32.75 -7.99 -6.61
C GLU A 229 -33.48 -7.16 -7.68
N ILE A 230 -32.73 -6.52 -8.58
CA ILE A 230 -33.29 -5.87 -9.76
C ILE A 230 -33.53 -6.95 -10.82
N PRO A 231 -34.76 -7.12 -11.33
CA PRO A 231 -35.04 -8.08 -12.39
C PRO A 231 -34.12 -7.87 -13.60
N SER A 232 -33.65 -8.95 -14.23
CA SER A 232 -32.76 -8.90 -15.40
C SER A 232 -33.28 -8.05 -16.57
N ALA A 233 -34.61 -7.89 -16.69
CA ALA A 233 -35.26 -7.06 -17.69
C ALA A 233 -35.25 -5.55 -17.38
N ASP A 234 -34.87 -5.15 -16.16
CA ASP A 234 -34.88 -3.76 -15.68
C ASP A 234 -33.46 -3.15 -15.57
N TRP A 235 -32.43 -3.86 -16.04
CA TRP A 235 -31.07 -3.34 -16.18
C TRP A 235 -30.36 -3.95 -17.39
N ALA A 236 -29.29 -3.30 -17.86
CA ALA A 236 -28.51 -3.71 -19.03
C ALA A 236 -27.02 -3.39 -18.86
N TRP A 237 -26.17 -4.18 -19.50
CA TRP A 237 -24.77 -3.84 -19.75
C TRP A 237 -24.67 -2.81 -20.88
N ALA A 238 -24.82 -1.54 -20.51
CA ALA A 238 -24.98 -0.46 -21.47
C ALA A 238 -24.55 0.91 -20.93
N SER A 239 -24.16 1.77 -21.86
CA SER A 239 -24.06 3.20 -21.69
C SER A 239 -25.42 3.82 -21.97
N CYS A 240 -25.98 4.53 -21.00
CA CYS A 240 -27.24 5.24 -21.18
C CYS A 240 -27.20 6.64 -20.55
N THR A 241 -27.97 7.55 -21.13
CA THR A 241 -28.07 8.95 -20.71
C THR A 241 -29.52 9.42 -20.76
N ALA A 242 -29.81 10.63 -20.30
CA ALA A 242 -31.13 11.22 -20.51
C ALA A 242 -31.54 11.30 -22.00
N GLY A 243 -30.57 11.42 -22.92
CA GLY A 243 -30.82 11.48 -24.37
C GLY A 243 -30.80 10.12 -25.08
N ASP A 244 -30.28 9.08 -24.42
CA ASP A 244 -30.26 7.68 -24.87
C ASP A 244 -30.65 6.80 -23.67
N PRO A 245 -31.95 6.77 -23.30
CA PRO A 245 -32.41 6.13 -22.08
C PRO A 245 -32.32 4.61 -22.19
N PHE A 246 -32.58 3.92 -21.06
CA PHE A 246 -32.63 2.47 -21.00
C PHE A 246 -33.39 1.83 -22.19
N PRO A 247 -32.83 0.79 -22.85
CA PRO A 247 -31.63 0.05 -22.45
C PRO A 247 -30.29 0.69 -22.86
N GLY A 248 -30.30 1.82 -23.57
CA GLY A 248 -29.08 2.50 -24.05
C GLY A 248 -28.28 1.71 -25.08
N THR A 249 -27.00 2.09 -25.24
CA THR A 249 -26.06 1.45 -26.16
C THR A 249 -25.23 0.38 -25.43
N PRO A 250 -25.16 -0.88 -25.91
CA PRO A 250 -24.39 -1.95 -25.25
C PRO A 250 -22.95 -1.57 -24.92
N ASP A 251 -22.56 -1.74 -23.66
CA ASP A 251 -21.23 -1.43 -23.13
C ASP A 251 -20.94 -2.36 -21.93
N PRO A 252 -19.96 -3.28 -22.03
CA PRO A 252 -19.63 -4.24 -20.98
C PRO A 252 -18.99 -3.59 -19.74
N THR A 253 -18.70 -2.28 -19.76
CA THR A 253 -18.01 -1.57 -18.67
C THR A 253 -18.97 -0.77 -17.78
N GLN A 254 -20.26 -0.74 -18.12
CA GLN A 254 -21.26 0.12 -17.46
C GLN A 254 -22.58 -0.61 -17.22
N ILE A 255 -23.29 -0.16 -16.18
CA ILE A 255 -24.63 -0.61 -15.84
C ILE A 255 -25.61 0.51 -16.14
N CYS A 256 -26.62 0.22 -16.95
CA CYS A 256 -27.79 1.06 -17.14
C CYS A 256 -28.99 0.48 -16.38
N LEU A 257 -29.67 1.30 -15.57
CA LEU A 257 -30.90 0.92 -14.86
C LEU A 257 -32.11 1.59 -15.49
N LYS A 258 -33.19 0.84 -15.69
CA LYS A 258 -34.46 1.35 -16.25
C LYS A 258 -35.05 2.52 -15.47
N ASN A 259 -34.93 2.48 -14.15
CA ASN A 259 -35.46 3.50 -13.24
C ASN A 259 -34.38 4.45 -12.69
N GLY A 260 -33.15 4.37 -13.23
CA GLY A 260 -32.01 5.15 -12.75
C GLY A 260 -31.49 4.70 -11.37
N PHE A 261 -30.52 5.47 -10.87
CA PHE A 261 -29.84 5.25 -9.60
C PHE A 261 -30.34 6.21 -8.50
N GLU A 262 -30.19 5.79 -7.25
CA GLU A 262 -30.56 6.54 -6.04
C GLU A 262 -29.34 6.71 -5.10
N SER A 263 -29.11 7.95 -4.64
CA SER A 263 -27.88 8.32 -3.90
C SER A 263 -27.80 7.79 -2.48
N ASN A 264 -28.88 7.21 -1.95
CA ASN A 264 -28.94 6.57 -0.65
C ASN A 264 -28.92 5.03 -0.76
N LYS A 265 -28.59 4.47 -1.93
CA LYS A 265 -28.51 3.03 -2.16
C LYS A 265 -27.08 2.60 -2.50
N LEU A 266 -26.86 1.31 -2.32
CA LEU A 266 -25.74 0.57 -2.88
C LEU A 266 -26.28 -0.42 -3.90
N TYR A 267 -25.62 -0.52 -5.04
CA TYR A 267 -25.87 -1.52 -6.08
C TYR A 267 -24.67 -2.45 -6.16
N GLN A 268 -24.90 -3.74 -5.92
CA GLN A 268 -23.89 -4.79 -6.04
C GLN A 268 -24.17 -5.62 -7.28
N VAL A 269 -23.18 -5.73 -8.15
CA VAL A 269 -23.24 -6.52 -9.38
C VAL A 269 -22.36 -7.75 -9.21
N VAL A 270 -22.89 -8.94 -9.45
CA VAL A 270 -22.13 -10.19 -9.51
C VAL A 270 -22.32 -10.80 -10.88
N PHE A 271 -21.22 -11.12 -11.55
CA PHE A 271 -21.24 -11.64 -12.91
C PHE A 271 -20.06 -12.55 -13.19
N THR A 272 -20.18 -13.40 -14.21
CA THR A 272 -19.07 -14.20 -14.72
C THR A 272 -18.23 -13.36 -15.66
N ALA A 273 -16.96 -13.18 -15.32
CA ALA A 273 -15.94 -12.53 -16.14
C ALA A 273 -15.12 -13.52 -16.96
N THR A 274 -14.32 -12.99 -17.88
CA THR A 274 -13.30 -13.69 -18.68
C THR A 274 -11.95 -12.99 -18.54
N ASP A 275 -10.90 -13.66 -19.02
CA ASP A 275 -9.57 -13.08 -19.26
C ASP A 275 -8.85 -12.58 -17.97
N PRO A 276 -8.56 -13.46 -17.00
CA PRO A 276 -7.81 -13.08 -15.80
C PRO A 276 -6.36 -12.75 -16.14
N TYR A 277 -5.89 -11.59 -15.69
CA TYR A 277 -4.49 -11.20 -15.77
C TYR A 277 -3.63 -12.00 -14.79
N VAL A 278 -2.40 -12.33 -15.19
CA VAL A 278 -1.40 -12.97 -14.32
C VAL A 278 -0.67 -11.89 -13.50
N LEU A 279 -1.38 -11.28 -12.55
CA LEU A 279 -0.94 -10.05 -11.89
C LEU A 279 0.24 -10.23 -10.92
N GLY A 280 0.47 -11.43 -10.41
CA GLY A 280 1.63 -11.72 -9.55
C GLY A 280 2.98 -11.50 -10.25
N ILE A 281 3.01 -11.45 -11.59
CA ILE A 281 4.18 -11.03 -12.39
C ILE A 281 4.67 -9.63 -11.99
N GLY A 282 3.80 -8.77 -11.46
CA GLY A 282 4.20 -7.48 -10.92
C GLY A 282 5.27 -7.56 -9.82
N PHE A 283 5.24 -8.60 -9.00
CA PHE A 283 6.29 -8.84 -8.00
C PHE A 283 7.62 -9.25 -8.64
N ALA A 284 7.58 -10.16 -9.61
CA ALA A 284 8.76 -10.62 -10.35
C ALA A 284 9.39 -9.48 -11.16
N ALA A 285 8.59 -8.70 -11.90
CA ALA A 285 9.07 -7.55 -12.65
C ALA A 285 9.81 -6.54 -11.75
N PHE A 286 9.24 -6.21 -10.59
CA PHE A 286 9.87 -5.31 -9.62
C PHE A 286 11.19 -5.91 -9.06
N ARG A 287 11.24 -7.21 -8.76
CA ARG A 287 12.46 -7.93 -8.37
C ARG A 287 13.53 -7.88 -9.45
N ASP A 288 13.17 -8.20 -10.69
CA ASP A 288 14.09 -8.38 -11.80
C ASP A 288 14.72 -7.05 -12.23
N LEU A 289 13.95 -5.96 -12.22
CA LEU A 289 14.50 -4.63 -12.50
C LEU A 289 15.50 -4.20 -11.43
N ALA A 290 15.20 -4.45 -10.15
CA ALA A 290 16.12 -4.17 -9.06
C ALA A 290 17.43 -4.95 -9.21
N SER A 291 17.33 -6.26 -9.50
CA SER A 291 18.50 -7.13 -9.69
C SER A 291 19.30 -6.75 -10.94
N PHE A 292 18.64 -6.46 -12.07
CA PHE A 292 19.29 -6.03 -13.31
C PHE A 292 20.10 -4.74 -13.09
N PHE A 293 19.45 -3.69 -12.58
CA PHE A 293 20.11 -2.40 -12.40
C PHE A 293 21.23 -2.44 -11.36
N ARG A 294 21.18 -3.39 -10.40
CA ARG A 294 22.29 -3.65 -9.47
C ARG A 294 23.47 -4.34 -10.13
N ASN A 295 23.20 -5.41 -10.88
CA ASN A 295 24.19 -6.46 -11.12
C ASN A 295 24.66 -6.55 -12.58
N ALA A 296 23.81 -6.19 -13.55
CA ALA A 296 24.12 -6.37 -14.96
C ALA A 296 25.06 -5.26 -15.48
N ALA A 297 25.96 -5.61 -16.39
CA ALA A 297 26.75 -4.63 -17.14
C ALA A 297 25.98 -4.11 -18.37
N GLU A 298 25.26 -5.00 -19.04
CA GLU A 298 24.45 -4.76 -20.24
C GLU A 298 23.30 -5.77 -20.29
N ASP A 299 22.34 -5.54 -21.19
CA ASP A 299 21.28 -6.50 -21.50
C ASP A 299 21.71 -7.54 -22.56
N ASP A 300 20.82 -8.46 -22.93
CA ASP A 300 21.13 -9.53 -23.90
C ASP A 300 21.34 -9.01 -25.34
N PHE A 301 21.07 -7.73 -25.58
CA PHE A 301 21.27 -7.03 -26.84
C PHE A 301 22.46 -6.06 -26.80
N ALA A 302 23.33 -6.18 -25.79
CA ALA A 302 24.48 -5.33 -25.55
C ALA A 302 24.13 -3.85 -25.31
N THR A 303 22.91 -3.55 -24.85
CA THR A 303 22.56 -2.21 -24.35
C THR A 303 23.17 -2.02 -22.97
N PRO A 304 24.04 -1.02 -22.77
CA PRO A 304 24.68 -0.82 -21.46
C PRO A 304 23.66 -0.50 -20.37
N ASN A 305 23.83 -1.12 -19.20
CA ASN A 305 23.09 -0.73 -18.00
C ASN A 305 23.56 0.66 -17.54
N PRO A 306 22.69 1.68 -17.47
CA PRO A 306 23.06 3.05 -17.08
C PRO A 306 23.57 3.19 -15.63
N LEU A 307 23.42 2.14 -14.82
CA LEU A 307 23.81 2.04 -13.42
C LEU A 307 24.89 0.98 -13.16
N ALA A 308 25.46 0.36 -14.20
CA ALA A 308 26.46 -0.69 -14.10
C ALA A 308 27.62 -0.32 -13.15
N GLY A 309 27.87 -1.16 -12.14
CA GLY A 309 28.92 -0.96 -11.13
C GLY A 309 28.70 0.25 -10.19
N GLY A 310 27.57 0.97 -10.32
CA GLY A 310 27.27 2.19 -9.58
C GLY A 310 26.41 1.98 -8.33
N ILE A 311 25.84 0.79 -8.13
CA ILE A 311 24.92 0.49 -7.02
C ILE A 311 25.55 -0.52 -6.07
N SER A 312 25.46 -0.25 -4.77
CA SER A 312 25.92 -1.13 -3.70
C SER A 312 24.80 -1.49 -2.72
N TRP A 313 23.84 -0.58 -2.53
CA TRP A 313 22.67 -0.79 -1.66
C TRP A 313 21.38 -0.45 -2.38
N ILE A 314 20.31 -1.21 -2.11
CA ILE A 314 18.95 -0.93 -2.59
C ILE A 314 17.98 -0.90 -1.41
N ILE A 315 17.19 0.17 -1.34
CA ILE A 315 16.06 0.27 -0.42
C ILE A 315 14.75 0.28 -1.21
N ALA A 316 13.92 -0.74 -1.04
CA ALA A 316 12.54 -0.72 -1.53
C ALA A 316 11.71 0.28 -0.72
N ARG A 317 10.92 1.15 -1.34
CA ARG A 317 10.07 2.13 -0.65
C ARG A 317 8.70 2.22 -1.29
N GLY A 318 7.67 2.28 -0.45
CA GLY A 318 6.29 2.33 -0.92
C GLY A 318 5.37 2.93 0.12
N VAL A 319 4.43 3.77 -0.32
CA VAL A 319 3.46 4.50 0.51
C VAL A 319 2.06 3.95 0.28
N SER A 320 1.33 3.63 1.35
CA SER A 320 -0.06 3.13 1.30
C SER A 320 -0.16 1.80 0.54
N GLN A 321 -0.91 1.73 -0.57
CA GLN A 321 -0.98 0.57 -1.45
C GLN A 321 0.41 0.03 -1.82
N SER A 322 1.34 0.93 -2.16
CA SER A 322 2.72 0.57 -2.50
C SER A 322 3.50 -0.03 -1.33
N GLY A 323 3.18 0.36 -0.08
CA GLY A 323 3.75 -0.28 1.10
C GLY A 323 3.13 -1.66 1.37
N ASN A 324 1.82 -1.82 1.10
CA ASN A 324 1.15 -3.13 1.13
C ASN A 324 1.77 -4.08 0.08
N PHE A 325 2.20 -3.55 -1.08
CA PHE A 325 2.94 -4.29 -2.10
C PHE A 325 4.28 -4.81 -1.57
N ILE A 326 5.07 -3.97 -0.91
CA ILE A 326 6.35 -4.41 -0.31
C ILE A 326 6.13 -5.54 0.70
N ARG A 327 5.09 -5.43 1.53
CA ARG A 327 4.76 -6.47 2.52
C ARG A 327 4.39 -7.80 1.86
N ALA A 328 3.58 -7.77 0.79
CA ALA A 328 3.23 -8.97 0.04
C ALA A 328 4.43 -9.55 -0.72
N LEU A 329 5.26 -8.69 -1.33
CA LEU A 329 6.48 -9.04 -2.05
C LEU A 329 7.45 -9.81 -1.15
N LEU A 330 7.69 -9.31 0.07
CA LEU A 330 8.53 -10.00 1.06
C LEU A 330 7.88 -11.31 1.52
N HIS A 331 6.58 -11.28 1.82
CA HIS A 331 5.82 -12.45 2.23
C HIS A 331 5.93 -13.60 1.23
N LEU A 332 5.80 -13.30 -0.07
CA LEU A 332 5.83 -14.28 -1.16
C LEU A 332 7.26 -14.67 -1.59
N GLY A 333 8.30 -14.13 -0.94
CA GLY A 333 9.69 -14.58 -1.13
C GLY A 333 10.46 -13.88 -2.24
N PHE A 334 9.89 -12.87 -2.90
CA PHE A 334 10.54 -12.15 -4.01
C PHE A 334 11.79 -11.34 -3.61
N SER A 335 12.17 -11.34 -2.33
CA SER A 335 13.45 -10.78 -1.85
C SER A 335 14.70 -11.50 -2.36
N GLU A 336 14.53 -12.70 -2.93
CA GLU A 336 15.56 -13.52 -3.58
C GLU A 336 15.36 -13.51 -5.09
N ASP A 337 16.41 -13.24 -5.86
CA ASP A 337 16.38 -13.41 -7.32
C ASP A 337 16.68 -14.85 -7.75
N GLU A 338 16.47 -15.16 -9.02
CA GLU A 338 16.64 -16.53 -9.55
C GLU A 338 18.09 -17.04 -9.52
N ALA A 339 19.06 -16.16 -9.23
CA ALA A 339 20.44 -16.55 -8.97
C ALA A 339 20.71 -16.79 -7.48
N GLY A 340 19.68 -16.80 -6.63
CA GLY A 340 19.77 -16.97 -5.18
C GLY A 340 20.34 -15.76 -4.45
N ARG A 341 20.29 -14.56 -5.03
CA ARG A 341 20.86 -13.34 -4.44
C ARG A 341 19.80 -12.52 -3.73
N GLN A 342 20.18 -11.90 -2.62
CA GLN A 342 19.36 -10.88 -1.99
C GLN A 342 19.22 -9.67 -2.90
N VAL A 343 17.97 -9.26 -3.16
CA VAL A 343 17.66 -8.14 -4.07
C VAL A 343 17.73 -6.80 -3.35
N TRP A 344 17.12 -6.69 -2.16
CA TRP A 344 17.08 -5.44 -1.38
C TRP A 344 17.80 -5.57 -0.05
N ASP A 345 18.62 -4.56 0.28
CA ASP A 345 19.31 -4.44 1.57
C ASP A 345 18.41 -3.77 2.63
N GLY A 346 17.42 -2.98 2.18
CA GLY A 346 16.41 -2.37 3.01
C GLY A 346 15.00 -2.35 2.39
N ALA A 347 13.97 -2.32 3.22
CA ALA A 347 12.59 -2.08 2.82
C ALA A 347 11.87 -1.07 3.75
N TRP A 348 11.14 -0.14 3.16
CA TRP A 348 10.35 0.89 3.85
C TRP A 348 8.89 0.86 3.42
N PRO A 349 8.06 -0.04 3.97
CA PRO A 349 6.62 0.06 3.86
C PRO A 349 6.13 1.22 4.74
N ILE A 350 5.51 2.21 4.10
CA ILE A 350 5.00 3.43 4.72
C ILE A 350 3.48 3.36 4.73
N ILE A 351 2.86 3.61 5.88
CA ILE A 351 1.40 3.68 6.10
C ILE A 351 0.62 2.47 5.53
N ALA A 352 1.24 1.29 5.62
CA ALA A 352 0.77 0.03 5.04
C ALA A 352 0.20 -0.93 6.08
N GLY A 353 -1.11 -0.84 6.35
CA GLY A 353 -1.79 -1.68 7.34
C GLY A 353 -2.01 -3.13 6.95
N ARG A 354 -1.70 -3.51 5.70
CA ARG A 354 -2.03 -4.84 5.17
C ARG A 354 -1.07 -5.34 4.08
N ARG A 355 -1.43 -6.41 3.37
CA ARG A 355 -0.76 -6.87 2.13
C ARG A 355 -1.59 -6.48 0.91
N VAL A 356 -0.94 -6.20 -0.22
CA VAL A 356 -1.67 -5.99 -1.48
C VAL A 356 -2.25 -7.33 -1.93
N ALA A 357 -3.50 -7.31 -2.38
CA ALA A 357 -4.17 -8.50 -2.89
C ALA A 357 -3.96 -8.56 -4.41
N LEU A 358 -2.84 -9.14 -4.82
CA LEU A 358 -2.38 -9.18 -6.21
C LEU A 358 -2.28 -10.59 -6.78
N ASN A 359 -2.01 -11.60 -5.94
CA ASN A 359 -1.59 -12.92 -6.38
C ASN A 359 -2.72 -13.97 -6.39
N PHE A 360 -3.93 -13.60 -6.81
CA PHE A 360 -5.07 -14.52 -6.94
C PHE A 360 -5.81 -14.28 -8.26
N ARG A 361 -6.57 -15.27 -8.73
CA ARG A 361 -7.30 -15.17 -10.00
C ARG A 361 -8.39 -14.11 -9.91
N PHE A 362 -8.52 -13.28 -10.96
CA PHE A 362 -9.41 -12.12 -11.00
C PHE A 362 -9.14 -11.07 -9.90
N ALA A 363 -7.86 -10.90 -9.50
CA ALA A 363 -7.48 -9.92 -8.48
C ALA A 363 -7.76 -8.47 -8.89
N MET A 364 -8.01 -7.64 -7.87
CA MET A 364 -8.32 -6.21 -7.97
C MET A 364 -7.48 -5.42 -6.94
N PRO A 365 -6.17 -5.25 -7.15
CA PRO A 365 -5.22 -4.66 -6.19
C PRO A 365 -5.48 -3.19 -5.81
N ASP A 366 -6.42 -2.51 -6.48
CA ASP A 366 -6.80 -1.13 -6.16
C ASP A 366 -7.67 -0.93 -4.93
N GLY A 367 -8.04 -2.02 -4.27
CA GLY A 367 -8.85 -1.99 -3.06
C GLY A 367 -8.28 -1.07 -1.98
N VAL A 368 -9.16 -0.34 -1.30
CA VAL A 368 -8.85 0.57 -0.18
C VAL A 368 -9.64 0.22 1.08
N LEU A 369 -9.76 -1.08 1.33
CA LEU A 369 -10.36 -1.68 2.53
C LEU A 369 -11.87 -1.47 2.63
N LYS A 370 -12.54 -1.44 1.48
CA LYS A 370 -13.99 -1.62 1.43
C LYS A 370 -14.35 -3.06 1.82
N LEU A 371 -15.62 -3.26 2.17
CA LEU A 371 -16.15 -4.59 2.42
C LEU A 371 -15.94 -5.52 1.21
N TYR A 372 -15.59 -6.76 1.52
CA TYR A 372 -15.28 -7.86 0.59
C TYR A 372 -13.99 -7.70 -0.23
N GLU A 373 -13.11 -6.74 0.12
CA GLU A 373 -11.79 -6.62 -0.50
C GLU A 373 -10.75 -7.47 0.26
N PRO A 374 -10.04 -8.40 -0.41
CA PRO A 374 -8.98 -9.21 0.20
C PRO A 374 -7.72 -8.38 0.52
N GLY A 375 -6.73 -9.02 1.13
CA GLY A 375 -5.42 -8.47 1.49
C GLY A 375 -5.18 -8.42 3.01
N SER A 376 -6.16 -8.82 3.81
CA SER A 376 -6.07 -8.84 5.29
C SER A 376 -6.00 -10.26 5.86
N GLU A 377 -6.03 -11.28 5.00
CA GLU A 377 -5.91 -12.70 5.33
C GLU A 377 -4.46 -13.02 5.73
N GLY A 378 -4.22 -14.20 6.31
CA GLY A 378 -2.87 -14.70 6.63
C GLY A 378 -2.08 -13.76 7.56
N PRO A 379 -0.74 -13.92 7.63
CA PRO A 379 0.07 -13.11 8.53
C PRO A 379 0.08 -11.65 8.09
N GLN A 380 -0.34 -10.78 9.01
CA GLN A 380 -0.19 -9.33 8.89
C GLN A 380 0.97 -8.82 9.75
N TRP A 381 1.82 -9.73 10.23
CA TRP A 381 2.91 -9.48 11.16
C TRP A 381 4.22 -10.04 10.60
N TRP A 382 5.34 -9.49 11.07
CA TRP A 382 6.66 -9.84 10.53
C TRP A 382 7.17 -11.20 10.99
N ALA A 383 7.06 -11.48 12.29
CA ALA A 383 7.58 -12.71 12.91
C ALA A 383 6.63 -13.89 12.69
N GLN A 384 7.14 -15.13 12.69
CA GLN A 384 6.25 -16.29 12.72
C GLN A 384 5.35 -16.26 13.98
N TRP A 385 4.02 -16.23 13.79
CA TRP A 385 3.04 -16.10 14.87
C TRP A 385 1.76 -16.89 14.56
N PRO A 386 1.08 -17.48 15.57
CA PRO A 386 -0.15 -18.22 15.37
C PRO A 386 -1.34 -17.33 14.98
N ASP A 387 -2.19 -17.84 14.08
CA ASP A 387 -3.47 -17.23 13.69
C ASP A 387 -4.63 -18.11 14.22
N TYR A 388 -4.84 -18.07 15.54
CA TYR A 388 -5.78 -18.96 16.22
C TYR A 388 -7.25 -18.69 15.84
N VAL A 389 -7.60 -17.43 15.59
CA VAL A 389 -9.00 -17.06 15.33
C VAL A 389 -9.45 -17.57 13.98
N ARG A 390 -8.58 -17.52 12.96
CA ARG A 390 -8.88 -18.07 11.62
C ARG A 390 -8.53 -19.55 11.49
N GLY A 391 -7.77 -20.11 12.42
CA GLY A 391 -7.28 -21.50 12.36
C GLY A 391 -6.23 -21.73 11.27
N LEU A 392 -5.46 -20.69 10.90
CA LEU A 392 -4.40 -20.79 9.90
C LEU A 392 -3.07 -21.25 10.54
N PRO A 393 -2.17 -21.90 9.76
CA PRO A 393 -0.86 -22.28 10.27
C PRO A 393 -0.06 -21.07 10.75
N PRO A 394 0.78 -21.22 11.78
CA PRO A 394 1.71 -20.15 12.18
C PRO A 394 2.63 -19.77 11.03
N ARG A 395 2.60 -18.49 10.67
CA ARG A 395 3.39 -17.90 9.58
C ARG A 395 3.83 -16.50 9.95
N GLY A 396 4.81 -15.96 9.25
CA GLY A 396 5.24 -14.57 9.32
C GLY A 396 5.60 -14.05 7.93
N ILE A 397 5.52 -12.73 7.72
CA ILE A 397 5.91 -12.12 6.43
C ILE A 397 7.39 -12.40 6.12
N LEU A 398 8.24 -12.62 7.13
CA LEU A 398 9.66 -12.86 6.93
C LEU A 398 10.05 -14.34 6.74
N ASP A 399 9.13 -15.29 6.90
CA ASP A 399 9.47 -16.73 6.90
C ASP A 399 10.29 -17.14 5.66
N ARG A 400 9.88 -16.69 4.47
CA ARG A 400 10.55 -17.04 3.21
C ARG A 400 11.93 -16.40 3.11
N CYS A 401 12.05 -15.11 3.44
CA CYS A 401 13.35 -14.43 3.38
C CYS A 401 14.33 -14.92 4.47
N GLU A 402 13.83 -15.44 5.60
CA GLU A 402 14.66 -16.04 6.64
C GLU A 402 15.23 -17.38 6.15
N ALA A 403 14.41 -18.17 5.46
CA ALA A 403 14.83 -19.44 4.87
C ALA A 403 15.90 -19.25 3.78
N SER A 404 15.73 -18.26 2.89
CA SER A 404 16.68 -17.93 1.83
C SER A 404 17.85 -17.05 2.28
N LYS A 405 17.80 -16.51 3.52
CA LYS A 405 18.77 -15.54 4.06
C LYS A 405 18.84 -14.22 3.25
N THR A 406 17.72 -13.80 2.70
CA THR A 406 17.59 -12.56 1.91
C THR A 406 16.76 -11.48 2.58
N CYS A 407 16.51 -11.57 3.90
CA CYS A 407 15.73 -10.56 4.60
C CYS A 407 16.41 -9.17 4.61
N PRO A 408 15.72 -8.10 4.18
CA PRO A 408 16.23 -6.74 4.30
C PRO A 408 16.16 -6.23 5.75
N LYS A 409 16.86 -5.12 6.00
CA LYS A 409 16.56 -4.25 7.16
C LYS A 409 15.24 -3.51 6.88
N ILE A 410 14.34 -3.45 7.85
CA ILE A 410 13.00 -2.90 7.64
C ILE A 410 12.79 -1.75 8.61
N VAL A 411 12.45 -0.58 8.07
CA VAL A 411 11.79 0.48 8.83
C VAL A 411 10.35 0.54 8.36
N GLU A 412 9.42 0.58 9.28
CA GLU A 412 8.02 0.85 8.98
C GLU A 412 7.50 1.98 9.85
N HIS A 413 6.59 2.75 9.27
CA HIS A 413 5.87 3.73 10.07
C HIS A 413 4.43 3.89 9.61
N PHE A 414 3.58 4.21 10.58
CA PHE A 414 2.15 4.31 10.41
C PHE A 414 1.61 5.45 11.28
N GLY A 415 0.52 6.03 10.84
CA GLY A 415 -0.29 6.98 11.58
C GLY A 415 -1.50 6.32 12.26
N ALA A 416 -2.31 7.16 12.89
CA ALA A 416 -3.55 6.74 13.53
C ALA A 416 -4.59 6.21 12.54
N ALA A 417 -4.71 6.82 11.36
CA ALA A 417 -5.63 6.38 10.33
C ALA A 417 -5.40 4.94 9.85
N GLU A 418 -4.18 4.42 9.96
CA GLU A 418 -3.89 3.03 9.59
C GLU A 418 -4.55 2.04 10.56
N ILE A 419 -4.69 2.41 11.83
CA ILE A 419 -5.40 1.62 12.84
C ILE A 419 -6.91 1.72 12.63
N TRP A 420 -7.42 2.94 12.48
CA TRP A 420 -8.86 3.20 12.39
C TRP A 420 -9.47 2.77 11.05
N GLY A 421 -8.83 3.11 9.95
CA GLY A 421 -9.35 2.91 8.59
C GLY A 421 -8.70 1.76 7.83
N LEU A 422 -7.45 1.39 8.14
CA LEU A 422 -6.66 0.45 7.31
C LEU A 422 -6.29 -0.89 7.98
N LYS A 423 -7.02 -1.29 9.02
CA LYS A 423 -6.96 -2.66 9.57
C LYS A 423 -5.57 -3.07 10.10
N LEU A 424 -4.74 -2.11 10.54
CA LEU A 424 -3.36 -2.37 11.01
C LEU A 424 -3.28 -3.19 12.32
N GLY A 425 -4.32 -3.16 13.17
CA GLY A 425 -4.32 -3.75 14.51
C GLY A 425 -3.71 -5.17 14.63
N PRO A 426 -4.08 -6.15 13.78
CA PRO A 426 -3.54 -7.51 13.84
C PRO A 426 -2.02 -7.61 13.67
N GLU A 427 -1.38 -6.64 13.04
CA GLU A 427 0.08 -6.60 12.94
C GLU A 427 0.77 -6.49 14.31
N TRP A 428 0.09 -5.91 15.30
CA TRP A 428 0.66 -5.63 16.61
C TRP A 428 0.35 -6.73 17.62
N VAL A 429 -0.81 -7.36 17.52
CA VAL A 429 -1.34 -8.28 18.55
C VAL A 429 -1.89 -9.59 17.99
N GLY A 430 -1.76 -9.84 16.69
CA GLY A 430 -2.33 -11.00 16.01
C GLY A 430 -3.85 -10.91 15.91
N THR A 431 -4.49 -12.04 15.59
CA THR A 431 -5.95 -12.13 15.51
C THR A 431 -6.61 -12.38 16.87
N ASP A 432 -5.86 -12.92 17.84
CA ASP A 432 -6.29 -13.07 19.23
C ASP A 432 -5.48 -12.10 20.10
N PRO A 433 -6.02 -10.91 20.43
CA PRO A 433 -5.25 -9.82 21.01
C PRO A 433 -5.01 -10.00 22.51
N GLN A 434 -4.36 -11.10 22.89
CA GLN A 434 -3.94 -11.38 24.28
C GLN A 434 -2.54 -10.88 24.58
N THR A 435 -1.64 -10.88 23.58
CA THR A 435 -0.22 -10.53 23.72
C THR A 435 0.29 -9.77 22.50
N ASP A 436 1.25 -8.88 22.71
CA ASP A 436 1.98 -8.24 21.63
C ASP A 436 2.77 -9.28 20.79
N VAL A 437 2.70 -9.16 19.47
CA VAL A 437 3.51 -9.95 18.53
C VAL A 437 4.95 -9.43 18.59
N PRO A 438 5.97 -10.30 18.78
CA PRO A 438 7.35 -9.87 18.86
C PRO A 438 7.80 -9.23 17.54
N LEU A 439 8.59 -8.16 17.66
CA LEU A 439 9.18 -7.48 16.51
C LEU A 439 10.55 -8.11 16.19
N PRO A 440 10.79 -8.62 14.96
CA PRO A 440 12.09 -9.16 14.56
C PRO A 440 13.23 -8.13 14.66
N LYS A 441 14.47 -8.60 14.88
CA LYS A 441 15.63 -7.72 15.14
C LYS A 441 15.98 -6.81 13.97
N ASN A 442 15.72 -7.25 12.74
CA ASN A 442 15.90 -6.49 11.51
C ASN A 442 14.72 -5.55 11.21
N VAL A 443 13.74 -5.41 12.10
CA VAL A 443 12.58 -4.53 11.93
C VAL A 443 12.60 -3.39 12.96
N ARG A 444 12.20 -2.20 12.52
CA ARG A 444 12.02 -0.99 13.33
C ARG A 444 10.65 -0.40 13.02
N ARG A 445 9.84 -0.21 14.07
CA ARG A 445 8.42 0.18 13.98
C ARG A 445 8.21 1.51 14.67
N TYR A 446 7.61 2.46 13.95
CA TYR A 446 7.31 3.79 14.48
C TYR A 446 5.86 4.17 14.24
N TYR A 447 5.11 4.33 15.33
CA TYR A 447 3.75 4.86 15.28
C TYR A 447 3.76 6.37 15.51
N ILE A 448 3.19 7.11 14.56
CA ILE A 448 3.03 8.57 14.60
C ILE A 448 1.61 8.86 15.09
N PRO A 449 1.44 9.27 16.36
CA PRO A 449 0.13 9.30 17.02
C PRO A 449 -0.75 10.43 16.49
N SER A 450 -2.07 10.23 16.52
CA SER A 450 -3.07 11.24 16.18
C SER A 450 -2.96 11.84 14.77
N THR A 451 -2.53 11.08 13.77
CA THR A 451 -2.40 11.58 12.40
C THR A 451 -3.41 10.96 11.44
N GLN A 452 -3.87 11.73 10.46
CA GLN A 452 -4.55 11.17 9.28
C GLN A 452 -3.58 10.36 8.40
N HIS A 453 -4.13 9.66 7.39
CA HIS A 453 -3.38 8.86 6.43
C HIS A 453 -2.32 9.71 5.71
N GLY A 454 -1.04 9.38 5.90
CA GLY A 454 0.10 10.12 5.32
C GLY A 454 0.46 11.43 6.01
N GLY A 455 -0.23 11.78 7.10
CA GLY A 455 -0.05 13.04 7.83
C GLY A 455 -0.81 14.23 7.23
N GLY A 456 -0.93 15.28 8.03
CA GLY A 456 -1.47 16.58 7.65
C GLY A 456 -0.44 17.50 6.99
N SER A 457 -0.90 18.68 6.58
CA SER A 457 -0.06 19.70 5.94
C SER A 457 1.02 20.28 6.85
N GLY A 458 0.85 20.18 8.19
CA GLY A 458 1.76 20.76 9.16
C GLY A 458 1.68 22.28 9.19
N ALA A 459 0.88 22.82 10.11
CA ALA A 459 0.81 24.25 10.37
C ALA A 459 0.48 24.51 11.85
N PHE A 460 1.07 25.57 12.38
CA PHE A 460 0.67 26.15 13.66
C PHE A 460 -0.35 27.24 13.35
N ASP A 461 -1.62 26.87 13.17
CA ASP A 461 -2.70 27.78 12.81
C ASP A 461 -3.95 27.43 13.62
N VAL A 462 -4.62 28.43 14.19
CA VAL A 462 -5.89 28.24 14.92
C VAL A 462 -7.08 28.07 13.99
N ASN A 463 -6.94 28.44 12.71
CA ASN A 463 -7.94 28.17 11.69
C ASN A 463 -7.76 26.74 11.19
N PRO A 464 -8.74 25.86 11.43
CA PRO A 464 -8.58 24.47 11.05
C PRO A 464 -8.65 24.31 9.52
N PRO A 465 -8.04 23.26 8.96
CA PRO A 465 -8.11 22.97 7.53
C PRO A 465 -9.55 22.80 7.03
N ALA A 466 -9.74 22.82 5.70
CA ALA A 466 -11.03 22.46 5.13
C ALA A 466 -11.47 21.04 5.54
N VAL A 467 -12.77 20.81 5.57
CA VAL A 467 -13.34 19.47 5.75
C VAL A 467 -12.86 18.57 4.59
N PRO A 468 -12.30 17.37 4.88
CA PRO A 468 -11.78 16.51 3.84
C PRO A 468 -12.89 15.73 3.15
N SER A 469 -12.66 15.37 1.89
CA SER A 469 -13.44 14.32 1.24
C SER A 469 -13.09 12.96 1.84
N CYS A 470 -14.09 12.12 2.08
CA CYS A 470 -13.88 10.76 2.53
C CYS A 470 -13.25 9.96 1.38
N PRO A 471 -12.06 9.37 1.57
CA PRO A 471 -11.36 8.70 0.48
C PRO A 471 -12.15 7.51 -0.07
N SER A 472 -12.08 7.29 -1.39
CA SER A 472 -12.81 6.28 -2.21
C SER A 472 -13.95 6.87 -3.06
N THR A 473 -14.38 6.11 -4.09
CA THR A 473 -15.42 6.51 -5.05
C THR A 473 -16.70 6.88 -4.32
N ASN A 474 -17.17 8.12 -4.52
CA ASN A 474 -18.43 8.64 -4.01
C ASN A 474 -18.62 8.46 -2.49
N TYR A 475 -17.56 8.46 -1.68
CA TYR A 475 -17.67 8.24 -0.24
C TYR A 475 -18.22 9.44 0.56
N GLY A 476 -18.29 10.63 -0.06
CA GLY A 476 -18.85 11.85 0.55
C GLY A 476 -17.80 12.73 1.23
N GLN A 477 -18.23 13.56 2.18
CA GLN A 477 -17.37 14.47 2.95
C GLN A 477 -17.31 14.04 4.42
N GLY A 478 -16.22 14.39 5.09
CA GLY A 478 -16.09 14.25 6.54
C GLY A 478 -16.98 15.25 7.29
N THR A 479 -17.08 15.07 8.61
CA THR A 479 -17.82 15.97 9.50
C THR A 479 -16.89 17.00 10.13
N PHE A 480 -15.66 16.59 10.45
CA PHE A 480 -14.66 17.45 11.08
C PHE A 480 -13.65 18.00 10.06
N PRO A 481 -13.08 19.19 10.30
CA PRO A 481 -11.91 19.70 9.59
C PRO A 481 -10.78 18.68 9.47
N GLY A 482 -9.98 18.76 8.41
CA GLY A 482 -8.86 17.85 8.18
C GLY A 482 -7.80 17.91 9.30
N ASN A 483 -7.14 16.78 9.56
CA ASN A 483 -6.12 16.70 10.61
C ASN A 483 -4.79 17.31 10.14
N PRO A 484 -4.24 18.34 10.82
CA PRO A 484 -3.02 19.02 10.37
C PRO A 484 -1.71 18.35 10.84
N VAL A 485 -1.74 17.35 11.72
CA VAL A 485 -0.50 16.76 12.32
C VAL A 485 0.35 16.08 11.24
N PRO A 486 1.57 16.59 10.95
CA PRO A 486 2.35 16.14 9.80
C PRO A 486 3.16 14.87 10.08
N HIS A 487 3.49 14.14 9.01
CA HIS A 487 4.54 13.10 9.02
C HIS A 487 5.89 13.65 8.53
N THR A 488 5.89 14.78 7.83
CA THR A 488 7.00 15.29 7.01
C THR A 488 8.36 15.26 7.70
N GLN A 489 8.50 15.91 8.86
CA GLN A 489 9.79 16.04 9.54
C GLN A 489 10.24 14.72 10.17
N THR A 490 9.30 13.94 10.73
CA THR A 490 9.56 12.59 11.24
C THR A 490 10.06 11.68 10.11
N VAL A 491 9.43 11.73 8.93
CA VAL A 491 9.85 10.97 7.74
C VAL A 491 11.23 11.41 7.26
N THR A 492 11.57 12.71 7.34
CA THR A 492 12.93 13.19 7.04
C THR A 492 13.96 12.55 7.99
N ALA A 493 13.71 12.56 9.30
CA ALA A 493 14.58 11.92 10.28
C ALA A 493 14.69 10.40 10.07
N LEU A 494 13.57 9.71 9.83
CA LEU A 494 13.54 8.28 9.55
C LEU A 494 14.32 7.92 8.28
N ARG A 495 14.24 8.74 7.22
CA ARG A 495 15.03 8.54 5.99
C ARG A 495 16.53 8.59 6.29
N PHE A 496 16.96 9.61 7.04
CA PHE A 496 18.36 9.77 7.45
C PHE A 496 18.86 8.56 8.23
N HIS A 497 18.11 8.12 9.25
CA HIS A 497 18.49 6.98 10.06
C HIS A 497 18.48 5.68 9.27
N PHE A 498 17.47 5.48 8.42
CA PHE A 498 17.34 4.23 7.68
C PHE A 498 18.45 4.06 6.65
N ARG A 499 18.79 5.14 5.94
CA ARG A 499 19.95 5.20 5.04
C ARG A 499 21.24 4.78 5.75
N ASN A 500 21.51 5.38 6.91
CA ASN A 500 22.68 5.04 7.72
C ASN A 500 22.65 3.60 8.24
N TRP A 501 21.47 3.07 8.58
CA TRP A 501 21.36 1.69 9.03
C TRP A 501 21.70 0.71 7.92
N VAL A 502 21.17 0.93 6.71
CA VAL A 502 21.43 0.08 5.55
C VAL A 502 22.90 0.16 5.13
N MET A 503 23.42 1.37 4.92
CA MET A 503 24.76 1.57 4.37
C MET A 503 25.89 1.32 5.37
N ASN A 504 25.70 1.76 6.63
CA ASN A 504 26.78 1.87 7.62
C ASN A 504 26.55 0.99 8.86
N GLY A 505 25.41 0.30 8.96
CA GLY A 505 25.07 -0.53 10.12
C GLY A 505 24.65 0.25 11.36
N THR A 506 24.56 1.59 11.30
CA THR A 506 24.14 2.43 12.42
C THR A 506 22.65 2.29 12.68
N ALA A 507 22.27 1.67 13.80
CA ALA A 507 20.87 1.43 14.12
C ALA A 507 20.08 2.75 14.28
N PRO A 508 18.83 2.81 13.78
CA PRO A 508 17.94 3.95 14.01
C PRO A 508 17.47 3.98 15.49
N PRO A 509 16.80 5.06 15.93
CA PRO A 509 16.20 5.13 17.27
C PRO A 509 15.35 3.89 17.59
N PRO A 510 15.23 3.48 18.87
CA PRO A 510 14.41 2.34 19.23
C PRO A 510 12.96 2.49 18.74
N SER A 511 12.37 1.37 18.31
CA SER A 511 10.97 1.30 17.90
C SER A 511 10.04 1.84 19.00
N ARG A 512 8.95 2.49 18.60
CA ARG A 512 7.93 3.00 19.51
C ARG A 512 6.54 2.90 18.90
N TRP A 513 5.67 2.16 19.58
CA TRP A 513 4.28 2.00 19.23
C TRP A 513 3.46 1.63 20.49
N PRO A 514 2.13 1.78 20.44
CA PRO A 514 1.24 1.38 21.53
C PRO A 514 1.35 -0.13 21.81
N LEU A 515 1.42 -0.49 23.09
CA LEU A 515 1.54 -1.88 23.52
C LEU A 515 0.33 -2.32 24.36
N LEU A 516 0.03 -3.61 24.30
CA LEU A 516 -1.00 -4.24 25.13
C LEU A 516 -0.45 -4.60 26.53
N ARG A 517 0.79 -5.10 26.60
CA ARG A 517 1.47 -5.47 27.85
C ARG A 517 2.76 -4.66 28.04
N GLY A 518 3.41 -4.82 29.20
CA GLY A 518 4.59 -4.00 29.60
C GLY A 518 4.38 -3.31 30.95
N LYS A 519 5.19 -2.29 31.26
CA LYS A 519 4.94 -1.44 32.44
C LYS A 519 3.62 -0.70 32.24
N GLN A 520 2.88 -0.40 33.32
CA GLN A 520 1.55 0.22 33.21
C GLN A 520 1.54 1.51 32.37
N SER A 521 2.63 2.30 32.42
CA SER A 521 2.83 3.51 31.61
C SER A 521 3.00 3.26 30.11
N GLU A 522 3.28 2.02 29.69
CA GLU A 522 3.50 1.60 28.30
C GLU A 522 2.27 0.90 27.70
N ARG A 523 1.30 0.51 28.54
CA ARG A 523 0.06 -0.18 28.12
C ARG A 523 -0.95 0.81 27.58
N THR A 524 -0.80 1.15 26.31
CA THR A 524 -1.65 2.12 25.63
C THR A 524 -2.55 1.51 24.57
N LEU A 525 -2.61 0.19 24.38
CA LEU A 525 -3.64 -0.45 23.55
C LEU A 525 -4.86 -0.90 24.36
N VAL A 526 -6.05 -0.65 23.81
CA VAL A 526 -7.34 -0.93 24.44
C VAL A 526 -8.41 -1.26 23.40
N PRO A 527 -9.54 -1.88 23.78
CA PRO A 527 -10.69 -2.02 22.89
C PRO A 527 -11.10 -0.69 22.23
N ALA A 528 -11.63 -0.76 21.01
CA ALA A 528 -12.06 0.39 20.21
C ALA A 528 -13.39 1.01 20.70
N THR A 529 -13.48 1.33 21.99
CA THR A 529 -14.61 2.02 22.60
C THR A 529 -14.17 3.32 23.26
N LYS A 530 -15.08 4.30 23.28
CA LYS A 530 -14.87 5.59 23.95
C LYS A 530 -14.35 5.42 25.38
N GLU A 531 -14.99 4.55 26.14
CA GLU A 531 -14.70 4.32 27.56
C GLU A 531 -13.31 3.70 27.76
N ALA A 532 -12.96 2.70 26.95
CA ALA A 532 -11.68 2.01 27.09
C ALA A 532 -10.50 2.90 26.67
N MET A 533 -10.70 3.72 25.63
CA MET A 533 -9.75 4.74 25.20
C MET A 533 -9.53 5.85 26.23
N GLY A 534 -10.56 6.15 27.03
CA GLY A 534 -10.62 7.37 27.82
C GLY A 534 -10.89 8.62 26.98
N PHE A 535 -11.58 8.47 25.84
CA PHE A 535 -11.84 9.60 24.93
C PHE A 535 -12.84 10.59 25.56
N PRO A 536 -12.50 11.89 25.65
CA PRO A 536 -13.31 12.86 26.36
C PRO A 536 -14.65 13.13 25.66
N THR A 537 -15.65 13.58 26.42
CA THR A 537 -16.89 14.10 25.84
C THR A 537 -16.64 15.53 25.37
N ILE A 538 -16.42 15.70 24.06
CA ILE A 538 -16.16 17.00 23.44
C ILE A 538 -17.45 17.54 22.82
N PRO A 539 -17.82 18.82 23.06
CA PRO A 539 -18.97 19.45 22.41
C PRO A 539 -18.91 19.34 20.87
N GLY A 540 -20.05 19.05 20.24
CA GLY A 540 -20.15 18.88 18.78
C GLY A 540 -19.66 17.52 18.24
N VAL A 541 -19.13 16.64 19.10
CA VAL A 541 -18.81 15.26 18.74
C VAL A 541 -19.95 14.34 19.19
N PRO A 542 -20.38 13.36 18.37
CA PRO A 542 -21.38 12.38 18.79
C PRO A 542 -20.99 11.71 20.12
N ALA A 543 -21.94 11.61 21.05
CA ALA A 543 -21.66 11.21 22.44
C ALA A 543 -20.96 9.84 22.57
N GLY A 544 -21.25 8.91 21.66
CA GLY A 544 -20.62 7.58 21.63
C GLY A 544 -19.33 7.49 20.82
N ALA A 545 -18.91 8.54 20.10
CA ALA A 545 -17.69 8.46 19.29
C ALA A 545 -16.44 8.33 20.18
N PRO A 546 -15.42 7.54 19.75
CA PRO A 546 -15.33 6.85 18.46
C PRO A 546 -15.83 5.40 18.43
N THR A 547 -16.69 4.98 19.38
CA THR A 547 -17.25 3.62 19.38
C THR A 547 -17.92 3.32 18.03
N SER A 548 -17.65 2.14 17.48
CA SER A 548 -18.15 1.67 16.16
C SER A 548 -17.66 2.46 14.94
N LEU A 549 -16.59 3.27 15.09
CA LEU A 549 -15.95 3.96 13.95
C LEU A 549 -14.68 3.25 13.46
N ILE A 550 -14.35 2.04 13.92
CA ILE A 550 -13.20 1.30 13.40
C ILE A 550 -13.59 0.44 12.20
N ASN A 551 -12.82 0.49 11.11
CA ASN A 551 -12.98 -0.43 9.98
C ASN A 551 -12.56 -1.84 10.41
N PRO A 552 -13.49 -2.81 10.53
CA PRO A 552 -13.19 -4.08 11.16
C PRO A 552 -12.33 -4.98 10.27
N VAL A 553 -11.52 -5.82 10.92
CA VAL A 553 -10.89 -6.95 10.26
C VAL A 553 -11.90 -8.09 10.21
N LEU A 554 -12.18 -8.59 9.01
CA LEU A 554 -13.20 -9.60 8.77
C LEU A 554 -12.52 -10.89 8.32
N ASP A 555 -12.97 -12.01 8.86
CA ASP A 555 -12.57 -13.34 8.42
C ASP A 555 -13.56 -13.83 7.36
N TYR A 556 -13.13 -13.80 6.10
CA TYR A 556 -13.99 -14.13 4.96
C TYR A 556 -13.96 -15.62 4.61
N ASP A 557 -15.06 -16.10 4.04
CA ASP A 557 -15.11 -17.34 3.28
C ASP A 557 -15.04 -17.04 1.77
N PHE A 558 -13.85 -17.08 1.19
CA PHE A 558 -13.63 -16.98 -0.24
C PHE A 558 -13.76 -18.33 -0.96
N GLY A 559 -13.99 -19.41 -0.20
CA GLY A 559 -14.09 -20.77 -0.70
C GLY A 559 -12.78 -21.57 -0.63
N PRO A 560 -12.86 -22.89 -0.89
CA PRO A 560 -11.77 -23.83 -0.61
C PRO A 560 -10.56 -23.73 -1.54
N GLU A 561 -10.66 -23.04 -2.68
CA GLU A 561 -9.55 -22.88 -3.63
C GLU A 561 -8.71 -21.62 -3.35
N PHE A 562 -9.07 -20.84 -2.33
CA PHE A 562 -8.31 -19.66 -1.90
C PHE A 562 -7.32 -20.03 -0.80
N ASP A 563 -6.04 -19.73 -1.02
CA ASP A 563 -5.02 -19.84 0.02
C ASP A 563 -5.02 -18.57 0.87
N TYR A 564 -5.57 -18.69 2.07
CA TYR A 564 -5.66 -17.61 3.05
C TYR A 564 -4.31 -17.18 3.63
N SER A 565 -3.31 -18.07 3.66
CA SER A 565 -1.98 -17.73 4.18
C SER A 565 -1.26 -16.80 3.22
N ASP A 566 -1.29 -17.14 1.93
CA ASP A 566 -0.58 -16.38 0.88
C ASP A 566 -1.44 -15.30 0.23
N ALA A 567 -2.76 -15.30 0.48
CA ALA A 567 -3.74 -14.50 -0.25
C ALA A 567 -3.64 -14.76 -1.78
N SER A 568 -3.60 -16.05 -2.12
CA SER A 568 -3.50 -16.57 -3.50
C SER A 568 -4.59 -17.59 -3.83
N GLY A 569 -4.55 -18.17 -5.03
CA GLY A 569 -5.55 -19.15 -5.46
C GLY A 569 -6.74 -18.53 -6.17
N VAL A 570 -7.92 -19.15 -6.00
CA VAL A 570 -9.17 -18.79 -6.68
C VAL A 570 -10.27 -18.55 -5.65
N GLN A 571 -10.96 -17.42 -5.79
CA GLN A 571 -12.17 -17.15 -5.01
C GLN A 571 -13.37 -17.83 -5.67
N THR A 572 -13.93 -18.84 -5.03
CA THR A 572 -15.10 -19.59 -5.54
C THR A 572 -16.41 -19.12 -4.91
N VAL A 573 -16.34 -18.41 -3.77
CA VAL A 573 -17.49 -17.80 -3.09
C VAL A 573 -17.45 -16.28 -3.25
N ILE A 574 -18.37 -15.73 -4.07
CA ILE A 574 -18.49 -14.30 -4.39
C ILE A 574 -19.97 -13.89 -4.36
N PRO A 575 -20.40 -12.91 -3.55
CA PRO A 575 -19.65 -12.28 -2.47
C PRO A 575 -19.23 -13.33 -1.42
N PRO A 576 -18.08 -13.16 -0.75
CA PRO A 576 -17.67 -14.08 0.30
C PRO A 576 -18.58 -13.96 1.53
N ASN A 577 -18.78 -15.07 2.24
CA ASN A 577 -19.45 -15.01 3.55
C ASN A 577 -18.50 -14.36 4.57
N ILE A 578 -19.04 -13.67 5.56
CA ILE A 578 -18.28 -13.18 6.71
C ILE A 578 -18.44 -14.19 7.84
N LYS A 579 -17.36 -14.89 8.21
CA LYS A 579 -17.38 -15.91 9.27
C LYS A 579 -17.47 -15.25 10.64
N GLN A 580 -16.69 -14.19 10.85
CA GLN A 580 -16.58 -13.48 12.12
C GLN A 580 -15.85 -12.14 11.95
N VAL A 581 -16.01 -11.27 12.96
CA VAL A 581 -15.24 -10.03 13.13
C VAL A 581 -14.04 -10.34 14.03
N ILE A 582 -12.83 -10.01 13.58
CA ILE A 582 -11.62 -10.11 14.39
C ILE A 582 -11.52 -8.84 15.25
N PRO A 583 -11.39 -8.97 16.59
CA PRO A 583 -11.33 -7.83 17.48
C PRO A 583 -10.16 -6.90 17.15
N ALA A 584 -10.45 -5.60 17.10
CA ALA A 584 -9.44 -4.56 16.88
C ALA A 584 -9.19 -3.77 18.17
N LEU A 585 -7.92 -3.47 18.42
CA LEU A 585 -7.48 -2.60 19.50
C LEU A 585 -7.03 -1.26 18.91
N VAL A 586 -7.16 -0.21 19.71
CA VAL A 586 -6.77 1.16 19.37
C VAL A 586 -5.94 1.78 20.50
N PRO A 587 -5.19 2.85 20.23
CA PRO A 587 -4.43 3.55 21.26
C PRO A 587 -5.36 4.30 22.24
N ARG A 588 -4.96 4.33 23.51
CA ARG A 588 -5.50 5.24 24.53
C ARG A 588 -5.16 6.68 24.17
N VAL A 589 -5.93 7.60 24.72
CA VAL A 589 -5.72 9.03 24.57
C VAL A 589 -5.41 9.71 25.90
N ASP A 590 -4.80 10.88 25.83
CA ASP A 590 -4.70 11.80 26.96
C ASP A 590 -6.03 12.54 27.23
N ALA A 591 -6.04 13.44 28.21
CA ALA A 591 -7.21 14.22 28.59
C ALA A 591 -7.73 15.14 27.48
N ASP A 592 -6.89 15.44 26.48
CA ASP A 592 -7.25 16.23 25.31
C ASP A 592 -7.76 15.36 24.15
N GLY A 593 -7.80 14.04 24.31
CA GLY A 593 -8.22 13.12 23.26
C GLY A 593 -7.14 12.82 22.21
N ASN A 594 -5.87 13.14 22.49
CA ASN A 594 -4.74 12.83 21.60
C ASN A 594 -4.09 11.49 21.98
N GLU A 595 -3.79 10.64 20.99
CA GLU A 595 -3.32 9.27 21.18
C GLU A 595 -1.92 9.23 21.83
N LEU A 596 -1.69 8.15 22.58
CA LEU A 596 -0.50 7.89 23.39
C LEU A 596 0.34 6.73 22.83
N GLY A 597 1.60 6.63 23.26
CA GLY A 597 2.49 5.49 22.95
C GLY A 597 3.21 5.58 21.60
N GLY A 598 3.15 6.73 20.92
CA GLY A 598 3.84 6.98 19.65
C GLY A 598 5.13 7.81 19.77
N VAL A 599 5.78 8.02 18.63
CA VAL A 599 6.96 8.91 18.52
C VAL A 599 6.56 10.37 18.73
N PRO A 600 7.46 11.23 19.26
CA PRO A 600 7.16 12.64 19.47
C PRO A 600 6.91 13.36 18.13
N VAL A 601 5.90 14.21 18.10
CA VAL A 601 5.57 15.08 16.95
C VAL A 601 5.25 16.46 17.51
N VAL A 602 5.96 17.48 17.04
CA VAL A 602 5.93 18.82 17.63
C VAL A 602 4.51 19.38 17.74
N LEU A 603 3.72 19.31 16.66
CA LEU A 603 2.33 19.81 16.68
C LEU A 603 1.40 18.97 17.58
N ARG A 604 1.66 17.67 17.74
CA ARG A 604 0.90 16.81 18.66
C ARG A 604 1.25 17.11 20.12
N ASP A 605 2.53 17.37 20.40
CA ASP A 605 3.04 17.62 21.75
C ASP A 605 2.85 19.07 22.21
N ALA A 606 2.64 20.02 21.29
CA ALA A 606 2.14 21.37 21.53
C ALA A 606 0.79 21.58 20.80
N PRO A 607 -0.28 20.90 21.25
CA PRO A 607 -1.53 20.78 20.49
C PRO A 607 -2.34 22.07 20.44
N LEU A 608 -3.07 22.23 19.33
CA LEU A 608 -4.09 23.26 19.12
C LEU A 608 -5.52 22.70 19.14
N GLY A 609 -5.64 21.38 19.30
CA GLY A 609 -6.93 20.68 19.36
C GLY A 609 -6.77 19.20 19.67
N THR A 610 -7.89 18.50 19.61
CA THR A 610 -7.91 17.03 19.51
C THR A 610 -7.69 16.64 18.06
N TYR A 611 -6.67 15.85 17.80
CA TYR A 611 -6.32 15.35 16.49
C TYR A 611 -6.75 13.88 16.37
N LEU A 612 -7.54 13.59 15.35
CA LEU A 612 -8.22 12.31 15.17
C LEU A 612 -7.60 11.54 14.00
N GLY A 613 -7.30 10.25 14.23
CA GLY A 613 -7.01 9.29 13.16
C GLY A 613 -8.24 8.89 12.33
N TRP A 614 -9.42 9.35 12.72
CA TRP A 614 -10.72 9.03 12.14
C TRP A 614 -11.54 10.29 11.89
N ASN A 615 -12.55 10.17 11.05
CA ASN A 615 -13.57 11.19 10.81
C ASN A 615 -14.89 10.47 10.49
N ILE A 616 -16.02 11.19 10.50
CA ILE A 616 -17.36 10.63 10.29
C ILE A 616 -17.90 11.13 8.96
N THR A 617 -18.44 10.23 8.15
CA THR A 617 -19.07 10.59 6.89
C THR A 617 -20.35 11.37 7.14
N ALA A 618 -20.47 12.57 6.57
CA ALA A 618 -21.53 13.50 6.88
C ALA A 618 -22.90 13.14 6.25
N ALA A 619 -22.92 12.50 5.08
CA ALA A 619 -24.13 12.24 4.31
C ALA A 619 -24.00 11.03 3.35
N GLY A 620 -25.13 10.64 2.74
CA GLY A 620 -25.20 9.53 1.78
C GLY A 620 -25.28 8.14 2.45
N TYR A 621 -25.10 7.08 1.67
CA TYR A 621 -25.15 5.68 2.10
C TYR A 621 -24.21 5.34 3.29
N HIS A 622 -23.14 6.12 3.45
CA HIS A 622 -22.15 5.94 4.50
C HIS A 622 -22.34 6.92 5.69
N GLN A 623 -23.40 7.74 5.71
CA GLN A 623 -23.66 8.70 6.78
C GLN A 623 -23.52 8.06 8.17
N GLY A 624 -22.76 8.73 9.06
CA GLY A 624 -22.54 8.27 10.43
C GLY A 624 -21.48 7.16 10.58
N LYS A 625 -20.96 6.60 9.49
CA LYS A 625 -19.87 5.62 9.49
C LYS A 625 -18.52 6.31 9.37
N ILE A 626 -17.43 5.58 9.62
CA ILE A 626 -16.07 6.07 9.41
C ILE A 626 -15.89 6.63 7.99
N CYS A 627 -15.25 7.79 7.89
CA CYS A 627 -14.90 8.49 6.65
C CYS A 627 -13.68 7.85 5.97
N ASN A 628 -13.75 6.54 5.79
CA ASN A 628 -12.64 5.68 5.38
C ASN A 628 -11.35 5.99 6.17
N TYR A 629 -10.26 6.39 5.53
CA TYR A 629 -8.99 6.72 6.19
C TYR A 629 -8.70 8.22 6.27
N ALA A 630 -9.71 9.09 6.15
CA ALA A 630 -9.56 10.51 6.48
C ALA A 630 -9.62 10.69 8.00
N GLY A 631 -8.62 11.39 8.53
CA GLY A 631 -8.63 11.88 9.90
C GLY A 631 -9.34 13.23 10.01
N GLY A 632 -9.57 13.66 11.24
CA GLY A 632 -10.20 14.94 11.54
C GLY A 632 -9.46 15.69 12.64
N MET A 633 -9.92 16.91 12.94
CA MET A 633 -9.51 17.62 14.14
C MET A 633 -10.67 18.40 14.77
N ILE A 634 -10.58 18.61 16.08
CA ILE A 634 -11.53 19.43 16.84
C ILE A 634 -10.74 20.48 17.62
N PRO A 635 -10.84 21.78 17.26
CA PRO A 635 -10.00 22.82 17.85
C PRO A 635 -10.28 22.97 19.34
N PHE A 636 -9.29 23.41 20.11
CA PHE A 636 -9.54 23.91 21.45
C PHE A 636 -10.24 25.26 21.39
N ALA A 637 -11.01 25.59 22.42
CA ALA A 637 -11.47 26.96 22.60
C ALA A 637 -10.26 27.90 22.75
N THR A 638 -10.32 29.09 22.14
CA THR A 638 -9.23 30.07 22.26
C THR A 638 -9.14 30.64 23.67
N THR A 639 -10.27 30.94 24.31
CA THR A 639 -10.34 31.57 25.63
C THR A 639 -11.05 30.69 26.65
N LYS A 640 -10.78 30.94 27.94
CA LYS A 640 -11.46 30.25 29.05
C LYS A 640 -12.98 30.46 29.01
N ALA A 641 -13.42 31.69 28.71
CA ALA A 641 -14.83 32.03 28.64
C ALA A 641 -15.56 31.25 27.53
N ALA A 642 -14.94 31.10 26.36
CA ALA A 642 -15.51 30.31 25.26
C ALA A 642 -15.57 28.82 25.60
N ARG A 643 -14.54 28.29 26.27
CA ARG A 643 -14.51 26.91 26.77
C ARG A 643 -15.68 26.64 27.73
N GLU A 644 -15.84 27.50 28.74
CA GLU A 644 -16.88 27.36 29.76
C GLU A 644 -18.29 27.48 29.17
N ALA A 645 -18.50 28.44 28.25
CA ALA A 645 -19.76 28.61 27.55
C ALA A 645 -20.16 27.38 26.71
N ASN A 646 -19.18 26.71 26.11
CA ASN A 646 -19.41 25.51 25.31
C ASN A 646 -19.40 24.20 26.12
N GLY A 647 -19.06 24.26 27.42
CA GLY A 647 -18.92 23.07 28.27
C GLY A 647 -17.79 22.13 27.83
N ASP A 648 -16.74 22.66 27.21
CA ASP A 648 -15.60 21.86 26.75
C ASP A 648 -14.70 21.47 27.94
N PRO A 649 -14.46 20.18 28.21
CA PRO A 649 -13.63 19.74 29.33
C PRO A 649 -12.14 20.02 29.12
N ARG A 650 -11.70 20.28 27.88
CA ARG A 650 -10.28 20.48 27.52
C ARG A 650 -9.87 21.92 27.84
N LEU A 651 -8.62 22.13 28.27
CA LEU A 651 -8.12 23.49 28.52
C LEU A 651 -8.12 24.31 27.24
N SER A 652 -8.54 25.58 27.34
CA SER A 652 -8.43 26.55 26.24
C SER A 652 -6.96 26.85 25.90
N LEU A 653 -6.71 27.44 24.73
CA LEU A 653 -5.37 27.91 24.35
C LEU A 653 -4.82 28.92 25.37
N GLU A 654 -5.66 29.86 25.81
CA GLU A 654 -5.35 30.85 26.84
C GLU A 654 -4.94 30.20 28.18
N GLU A 655 -5.70 29.21 28.67
CA GLU A 655 -5.37 28.52 29.92
C GLU A 655 -4.10 27.66 29.80
N ARG A 656 -3.83 27.14 28.60
CA ARG A 656 -2.71 26.22 28.34
C ARG A 656 -1.38 26.93 28.15
N TYR A 657 -1.38 28.00 27.37
CA TYR A 657 -0.16 28.69 26.94
C TYR A 657 -0.02 30.10 27.53
N GLY A 658 -1.12 30.70 28.01
CA GLY A 658 -1.17 32.06 28.53
C GLY A 658 -1.02 33.14 27.45
N THR A 659 0.00 33.04 26.60
CA THR A 659 0.35 34.01 25.57
C THR A 659 0.89 33.31 24.32
N HIS A 660 1.00 34.04 23.22
CA HIS A 660 1.71 33.57 22.03
C HIS A 660 3.15 33.15 22.34
N ALA A 661 3.89 33.92 23.16
CA ALA A 661 5.25 33.56 23.57
C ALA A 661 5.29 32.25 24.36
N GLY A 662 4.28 31.99 25.21
CA GLY A 662 4.14 30.72 25.92
C GLY A 662 3.87 29.54 24.98
N TYR A 663 3.12 29.76 23.90
CA TYR A 663 2.92 28.75 22.86
C TYR A 663 4.23 28.43 22.11
N VAL A 664 4.98 29.47 21.70
CA VAL A 664 6.29 29.29 21.06
C VAL A 664 7.26 28.53 21.97
N ALA A 665 7.26 28.82 23.27
CA ALA A 665 8.07 28.09 24.24
C ALA A 665 7.67 26.60 24.34
N ALA A 666 6.37 26.28 24.29
CA ALA A 666 5.90 24.89 24.24
C ALA A 666 6.37 24.16 22.97
N VAL A 667 6.31 24.83 21.80
CA VAL A 667 6.85 24.30 20.54
C VAL A 667 8.35 24.06 20.62
N GLN A 668 9.11 24.99 21.20
CA GLN A 668 10.55 24.83 21.41
C GLN A 668 10.88 23.61 22.29
N ALA A 669 10.14 23.42 23.39
CA ALA A 669 10.31 22.27 24.27
C ALA A 669 9.98 20.95 23.55
N ALA A 670 8.88 20.91 22.79
CA ALA A 670 8.49 19.74 22.01
C ALA A 670 9.51 19.41 20.91
N ALA A 671 10.01 20.43 20.21
CA ALA A 671 11.03 20.26 19.17
C ALA A 671 12.37 19.76 19.76
N ALA A 672 12.84 20.35 20.86
CA ALA A 672 14.05 19.89 21.55
C ALA A 672 13.93 18.44 22.02
N ASN A 673 12.76 18.06 22.55
CA ASN A 673 12.47 16.68 22.94
C ASN A 673 12.51 15.71 21.74
N ALA A 674 11.90 16.07 20.61
CA ALA A 674 11.92 15.24 19.40
C ALA A 674 13.33 15.09 18.81
N VAL A 675 14.16 16.15 18.84
CA VAL A 675 15.57 16.09 18.44
C VAL A 675 16.37 15.17 19.35
N ALA A 676 16.24 15.33 20.67
CA ALA A 676 16.96 14.50 21.65
C ALA A 676 16.64 13.00 21.50
N GLN A 677 15.43 12.68 21.06
CA GLN A 677 15.00 11.30 20.80
C GLN A 677 15.32 10.81 19.37
N GLY A 678 15.86 11.67 18.51
CA GLY A 678 16.24 11.34 17.13
C GLY A 678 15.09 11.29 16.13
N PHE A 679 13.90 11.81 16.47
CA PHE A 679 12.74 11.83 15.58
C PHE A 679 12.53 13.18 14.86
N LEU A 680 13.42 14.14 15.09
CA LEU A 680 13.45 15.43 14.42
C LEU A 680 14.91 15.82 14.15
N LEU A 681 15.20 16.33 12.96
CA LEU A 681 16.52 16.92 12.68
C LEU A 681 16.57 18.35 13.22
N GLN A 682 17.75 18.83 13.62
CA GLN A 682 17.88 20.17 14.20
C GLN A 682 17.38 21.28 13.26
N ALA A 683 17.70 21.19 11.97
CA ALA A 683 17.23 22.17 10.98
C ALA A 683 15.68 22.20 10.87
N ASP A 684 15.03 21.04 10.98
CA ASP A 684 13.57 20.95 10.99
C ASP A 684 12.98 21.51 12.29
N ALA A 685 13.66 21.32 13.42
CA ALA A 685 13.27 21.90 14.71
C ALA A 685 13.30 23.43 14.65
N ASP A 686 14.39 24.00 14.14
CA ASP A 686 14.56 25.45 14.01
C ASP A 686 13.49 26.05 13.08
N ALA A 687 13.18 25.37 11.97
CA ALA A 687 12.12 25.78 11.04
C ALA A 687 10.72 25.75 11.68
N LEU A 688 10.41 24.71 12.47
CA LEU A 688 9.14 24.63 13.19
C LEU A 688 9.01 25.71 14.27
N VAL A 689 10.08 26.00 15.01
CA VAL A 689 10.08 27.09 16.01
C VAL A 689 9.88 28.46 15.34
N ALA A 690 10.50 28.69 14.18
CA ALA A 690 10.28 29.90 13.38
C ALA A 690 8.84 29.99 12.87
N ALA A 691 8.27 28.88 12.37
CA ALA A 691 6.87 28.83 11.93
C ALA A 691 5.89 29.11 13.08
N ALA A 692 6.15 28.58 14.28
CA ALA A 692 5.32 28.87 15.45
C ALA A 692 5.41 30.34 15.88
N SER A 693 6.60 30.94 15.80
CA SER A 693 6.80 32.37 16.09
C SER A 693 6.07 33.30 15.10
N ALA A 694 5.81 32.82 13.88
CA ALA A 694 5.05 33.54 12.86
C ALA A 694 3.55 33.19 12.85
N SER A 695 3.09 32.33 13.77
CA SER A 695 1.70 31.87 13.81
C SER A 695 0.74 32.90 14.40
N ASN A 696 -0.55 32.66 14.18
CA ASN A 696 -1.65 33.42 14.77
C ASN A 696 -2.14 32.87 16.12
N VAL A 697 -1.44 31.91 16.71
CA VAL A 697 -1.86 31.26 17.96
C VAL A 697 -1.74 32.24 19.12
N LEU A 698 -2.88 32.68 19.68
CA LEU A 698 -2.93 33.75 20.70
C LEU A 698 -2.26 35.06 20.24
N ASN A 699 -2.20 35.28 18.93
CA ASN A 699 -1.65 36.46 18.28
C ASN A 699 -2.59 36.86 17.13
N PRO A 700 -3.68 37.58 17.45
CA PRO A 700 -4.81 37.79 16.54
C PRO A 700 -4.47 38.62 15.29
#